data_AF-A0A3D6F085-F1
#
_entry.id   AF-A0A3D6F085-F1
#
_cell.length_a   1.000
_cell.length_b   1.000
_cell.length_c   1.000
_cell.angle_alpha   90.00
_cell.angle_beta   90.00
_cell.angle_gamma   90.00
#
_symmetry.space_group_name_H-M   'P 1'
#
loop_
_entity.id
_entity.type
_entity.pdbx_description
1 polymer ?
#
loop_
_entity_poly.entity_id
_entity_poly.type
_entity_poly.pdbx_seq_one_letter_code
_entity_poly.pdbx_strand_id
1 'polypeptide(L)'
;MKKILNYKIHLIAFICILGGFLFLSSCEEDETSSEVILLSFGPSGVHHGDEITFFGQNMDKVSSIVFQPAVEISKSAFSSVTSDRINVTVPDAAEAGKIILKTPKGEIESITILNFEVPVEIESITEEVKPGATLTITGDKLNWIEQITFPSDLILTKEDFESQSLTELVVTVPMEAQTGFLLFATGGTKPLTFGSEEQLIVTVPTVTALTPASIRHTAELTISGTNLDLITAVEFGGGTEVSKANFASHTQTEIKLAVPASTIKGKLTLKQLSPVEIQTADDLVIVLPIGTTATPSPAIPGTSDLTISGTDLDLVAELGLPTFGPVLASAFKSQSATQIVLAVPVGTKSGGITYKTIHGYSGNLGVTVRVPAPGPPPLPITLYDETIAAGGGNWSWNTVISDVASTEQFYSGEVSWKYETTSGGGLSAGGITAIDVTGQQVFTFALYGGPGTNGLQVAAILNDNWANYNAVTLEEGKWTEYQIPLTAYPTTNLNQIVRFALKVEGVNSSVIYADRVGFGAAGPPPLDYYLFDDALKNDWQQWDGWGVTSKDFANEEEVFKGTKSIKAVYNDQYGAIQIGRGTAFDMTGYTTLTFRVYASAAQQLIVQLNNDSDNYLNIPQGWSEVSLPVATMNGNKSAVSEFRIKNNNANLPTTLYFDEIGLKN
;
A
#
# COMPACT_ATOMS: atom_id res chain seq x y z
N MET A 1 11.81 82.09 -36.98
CA MET A 1 12.58 82.83 -35.94
C MET A 1 13.80 81.95 -35.64
N LYS A 2 15.00 82.26 -36.19
CA LYS A 2 16.02 83.18 -35.63
C LYS A 2 16.41 82.77 -34.21
N LYS A 3 17.67 82.64 -33.79
CA LYS A 3 19.00 82.77 -34.41
C LYS A 3 20.01 82.65 -33.22
N ILE A 4 21.25 82.26 -33.51
CA ILE A 4 22.51 82.66 -32.82
C ILE A 4 22.89 81.95 -31.50
N LEU A 5 24.01 81.20 -31.51
CA LEU A 5 25.31 81.46 -30.82
C LEU A 5 26.24 80.25 -31.11
N ASN A 6 27.17 80.22 -32.07
CA ASN A 6 28.49 80.89 -32.17
C ASN A 6 29.39 80.75 -30.93
N TYR A 7 30.51 80.02 -31.01
CA TYR A 7 31.91 80.52 -30.95
C TYR A 7 32.94 79.45 -30.51
N LYS A 8 34.08 79.40 -31.23
CA LYS A 8 35.36 78.68 -30.93
C LYS A 8 35.26 77.15 -31.14
N ILE A 9 36.10 76.46 -31.92
CA ILE A 9 37.56 76.55 -32.07
C ILE A 9 37.90 76.12 -33.52
N HIS A 10 37.84 77.07 -34.46
CA HIS A 10 38.74 77.11 -35.60
C HIS A 10 39.89 78.03 -35.20
N LEU A 11 40.87 77.49 -34.47
CA LEU A 11 42.08 78.21 -34.06
C LEU A 11 43.29 77.27 -33.95
N ILE A 12 43.42 76.29 -34.84
CA ILE A 12 44.68 75.56 -35.10
C ILE A 12 44.76 75.23 -36.61
N ALA A 13 44.58 76.25 -37.44
CA ALA A 13 44.77 76.14 -38.90
C ALA A 13 45.51 77.37 -39.46
N PHE A 14 46.22 78.11 -38.61
CA PHE A 14 46.85 79.37 -38.98
C PHE A 14 48.14 79.60 -38.17
N ILE A 15 49.09 78.68 -38.27
CA ILE A 15 50.53 78.83 -37.98
C ILE A 15 51.20 77.61 -38.64
N CYS A 16 52.33 77.82 -39.31
CA CYS A 16 53.13 76.84 -40.07
C CYS A 16 52.93 76.80 -41.60
N ILE A 17 52.69 77.94 -42.24
CA ILE A 17 53.19 78.17 -43.61
C ILE A 17 53.98 79.48 -43.62
N LEU A 18 55.22 79.38 -44.13
CA LEU A 18 56.22 80.42 -44.42
C LEU A 18 57.15 80.90 -43.29
N GLY A 19 58.34 80.30 -43.25
CA GLY A 19 59.53 80.89 -42.65
C GLY A 19 60.80 80.09 -42.97
N GLY A 20 61.62 80.60 -43.89
CA GLY A 20 63.07 80.34 -43.89
C GLY A 20 63.61 79.34 -44.91
N PHE A 21 63.80 79.81 -46.13
CA PHE A 21 64.87 79.33 -47.01
C PHE A 21 66.23 79.75 -46.41
N LEU A 22 67.14 78.80 -46.14
CA LEU A 22 68.57 78.80 -46.54
C LEU A 22 69.51 78.03 -45.59
N PHE A 23 70.42 77.29 -46.25
CA PHE A 23 71.75 76.78 -45.85
C PHE A 23 71.92 75.33 -45.36
N LEU A 24 72.30 74.50 -46.35
CA LEU A 24 73.51 73.66 -46.44
C LEU A 24 73.67 72.36 -45.61
N SER A 25 74.05 71.33 -46.38
CA SER A 25 74.86 70.15 -46.04
C SER A 25 74.33 69.15 -45.01
N SER A 26 73.86 68.01 -45.51
CA SER A 26 74.66 66.78 -45.41
C SER A 26 74.04 65.70 -46.31
N CYS A 27 74.85 65.16 -47.21
CA CYS A 27 74.64 63.85 -47.81
C CYS A 27 75.04 62.84 -46.73
N GLU A 28 74.09 62.01 -46.27
CA GLU A 28 74.43 60.64 -45.90
C GLU A 28 73.72 59.75 -46.91
N GLU A 29 74.51 58.92 -47.59
CA GLU A 29 74.02 57.83 -48.43
C GLU A 29 73.19 56.91 -47.53
N ASP A 30 71.86 56.88 -47.73
CA ASP A 30 71.05 55.78 -47.23
C ASP A 30 71.54 54.52 -47.95
N GLU A 31 72.40 53.74 -47.28
CA GLU A 31 72.64 52.36 -47.65
C GLU A 31 71.27 51.68 -47.73
N THR A 32 70.87 51.29 -48.94
CA THR A 32 69.70 50.46 -49.15
C THR A 32 69.93 49.16 -48.39
N SER A 33 69.38 49.06 -47.17
CA SER A 33 69.50 47.86 -46.34
C SER A 33 69.10 46.65 -47.17
N SER A 34 69.98 45.65 -47.21
CA SER A 34 69.74 44.41 -47.96
C SER A 34 68.89 43.39 -47.19
N GLU A 35 68.48 43.74 -45.97
CA GLU A 35 67.72 42.91 -45.03
C GLU A 35 66.24 42.80 -45.44
N VAL A 36 65.67 41.61 -45.27
CA VAL A 36 64.25 41.38 -45.53
C VAL A 36 63.45 41.85 -44.32
N ILE A 37 62.44 42.69 -44.54
CA ILE A 37 61.58 43.20 -43.46
C ILE A 37 60.14 42.91 -43.83
N LEU A 38 59.44 42.13 -43.00
CA LEU A 38 57.99 41.95 -43.08
C LEU A 38 57.30 43.07 -42.31
N LEU A 39 56.45 43.85 -42.97
CA LEU A 39 55.71 44.95 -42.36
C LEU A 39 54.28 44.55 -42.00
N SER A 40 53.59 43.86 -42.90
CA SER A 40 52.21 43.40 -42.71
C SER A 40 51.84 42.29 -43.69
N PHE A 41 50.71 41.64 -43.46
CA PHE A 41 50.08 40.75 -44.44
C PHE A 41 48.56 40.93 -44.40
N GLY A 42 47.87 40.59 -45.49
CA GLY A 42 46.41 40.64 -45.55
C GLY A 42 45.84 40.14 -46.88
N PRO A 43 44.50 40.06 -47.01
CA PRO A 43 43.49 40.59 -46.08
C PRO A 43 43.35 39.78 -44.77
N SER A 44 42.75 40.38 -43.74
CA SER A 44 42.39 39.70 -42.49
C SER A 44 41.12 38.86 -42.69
N GLY A 45 41.09 37.61 -42.24
CA GLY A 45 39.94 36.71 -42.43
C GLY A 45 39.88 36.07 -43.82
N VAL A 46 41.04 35.72 -44.38
CA VAL A 46 41.12 34.92 -45.62
C VAL A 46 40.54 33.52 -45.41
N HIS A 47 39.99 32.93 -46.46
CA HIS A 47 39.63 31.51 -46.53
C HIS A 47 40.78 30.71 -47.13
N HIS A 48 40.73 29.39 -46.98
CA HIS A 48 41.61 28.49 -47.73
C HIS A 48 41.37 28.67 -49.25
N GLY A 49 42.44 28.70 -50.03
CA GLY A 49 42.37 28.99 -51.47
C GLY A 49 42.33 30.47 -51.86
N ASP A 50 42.12 31.40 -50.91
CA ASP A 50 42.23 32.84 -51.17
C ASP A 50 43.68 33.27 -51.40
N GLU A 51 43.89 34.40 -52.08
CA GLU A 51 45.21 35.03 -52.19
C GLU A 51 45.49 35.93 -50.98
N ILE A 52 46.62 35.69 -50.31
CA ILE A 52 47.14 36.54 -49.23
C ILE A 52 48.42 37.25 -49.69
N THR A 53 48.50 38.55 -49.40
CA THR A 53 49.64 39.40 -49.75
C THR A 53 50.47 39.74 -48.51
N PHE A 54 51.78 39.57 -48.61
CA PHE A 54 52.77 39.98 -47.62
C PHE A 54 53.46 41.26 -48.10
N PHE A 55 53.46 42.32 -47.29
CA PHE A 55 54.06 43.61 -47.60
C PHE A 55 55.34 43.82 -46.79
N GLY A 56 56.38 44.35 -47.44
CA GLY A 56 57.67 44.49 -46.79
C GLY A 56 58.75 45.17 -47.62
N GLN A 57 60.00 44.96 -47.25
CA GLN A 57 61.20 45.39 -47.99
C GLN A 57 62.07 44.19 -48.34
N ASN A 58 62.70 44.22 -49.52
CA ASN A 58 63.52 43.13 -50.07
C ASN A 58 62.79 41.78 -50.12
N MET A 59 61.47 41.79 -50.32
CA MET A 59 60.61 40.61 -50.30
C MET A 59 60.97 39.61 -51.41
N ASP A 60 61.59 40.07 -52.49
CA ASP A 60 62.14 39.24 -53.56
C ASP A 60 63.24 38.28 -53.10
N LYS A 61 63.81 38.46 -51.89
CA LYS A 61 64.83 37.57 -51.31
C LYS A 61 64.26 36.45 -50.44
N VAL A 62 62.95 36.40 -50.21
CA VAL A 62 62.29 35.31 -49.48
C VAL A 62 62.34 34.02 -50.32
N SER A 63 62.77 32.92 -49.70
CA SER A 63 62.89 31.60 -50.35
C SER A 63 61.64 30.74 -50.20
N SER A 64 60.92 30.87 -49.09
CA SER A 64 59.66 30.17 -48.82
C SER A 64 58.89 30.84 -47.68
N ILE A 65 57.60 30.54 -47.61
CA ILE A 65 56.69 31.01 -46.55
C ILE A 65 56.09 29.77 -45.90
N VAL A 66 56.16 29.68 -44.57
CA VAL A 66 55.64 28.56 -43.77
C VAL A 66 54.43 29.01 -42.98
N PHE A 67 53.30 28.35 -43.21
CA PHE A 67 52.07 28.47 -42.42
C PHE A 67 52.07 27.40 -41.32
N GLN A 68 51.36 27.63 -40.20
CA GLN A 68 51.13 26.57 -39.22
C GLN A 68 50.28 25.43 -39.85
N PRO A 69 50.47 24.16 -39.44
CA PRO A 69 51.45 23.68 -38.45
C PRO A 69 52.88 23.48 -38.98
N ALA A 70 53.09 23.47 -40.30
CA ALA A 70 54.41 23.45 -40.99
C ALA A 70 54.22 23.43 -42.52
N VAL A 71 53.19 24.09 -43.05
CA VAL A 71 52.84 24.05 -44.47
C VAL A 71 53.72 25.06 -45.22
N GLU A 72 54.77 24.55 -45.87
CA GLU A 72 55.77 25.36 -46.57
C GLU A 72 55.42 25.56 -48.05
N ILE A 73 55.27 26.83 -48.44
CA ILE A 73 55.14 27.26 -49.83
C ILE A 73 56.51 27.73 -50.31
N SER A 74 57.09 27.01 -51.27
CA SER A 74 58.35 27.41 -51.91
C SER A 74 58.16 28.62 -52.84
N LYS A 75 59.21 29.42 -53.04
CA LYS A 75 59.18 30.62 -53.90
C LYS A 75 58.62 30.38 -55.31
N SER A 76 58.85 29.21 -55.89
CA SER A 76 58.32 28.83 -57.21
C SER A 76 56.80 28.71 -57.25
N ALA A 77 56.15 28.55 -56.09
CA ALA A 77 54.69 28.45 -55.94
C ALA A 77 54.05 29.78 -55.51
N PHE A 78 54.82 30.88 -55.45
CA PHE A 78 54.25 32.21 -55.21
C PHE A 78 53.49 32.68 -56.45
N SER A 79 52.30 33.24 -56.26
CA SER A 79 51.47 33.79 -57.34
C SER A 79 52.15 35.01 -57.99
N SER A 80 52.80 35.85 -57.17
CA SER A 80 53.68 36.92 -57.65
C SER A 80 54.70 37.32 -56.57
N VAL A 81 55.84 37.84 -57.00
CA VAL A 81 56.90 38.31 -56.10
C VAL A 81 57.58 39.56 -56.66
N THR A 82 57.65 40.61 -55.85
CA THR A 82 58.40 41.84 -56.11
C THR A 82 59.22 42.20 -54.87
N SER A 83 60.03 43.26 -54.93
CA SER A 83 60.84 43.68 -53.77
C SER A 83 60.00 44.24 -52.61
N ASP A 84 58.76 44.67 -52.85
CA ASP A 84 57.86 45.26 -51.86
C ASP A 84 56.72 44.33 -51.41
N ARG A 85 56.41 43.25 -52.16
CA ARG A 85 55.34 42.31 -51.79
C ARG A 85 55.49 40.88 -52.33
N ILE A 86 54.81 39.94 -51.70
CA ILE A 86 54.65 38.54 -52.16
C ILE A 86 53.17 38.18 -52.08
N ASN A 87 52.64 37.59 -53.14
CA ASN A 87 51.29 37.01 -53.14
C ASN A 87 51.40 35.49 -53.14
N VAL A 88 50.65 34.83 -52.27
CA VAL A 88 50.53 33.37 -52.23
C VAL A 88 49.08 32.97 -52.05
N THR A 89 48.72 31.80 -52.56
CA THR A 89 47.45 31.16 -52.24
C THR A 89 47.55 30.50 -50.86
N VAL A 90 46.54 30.72 -50.02
CA VAL A 90 46.44 30.07 -48.70
C VAL A 90 46.31 28.55 -48.88
N PRO A 91 47.23 27.74 -48.34
CA PRO A 91 47.14 26.27 -48.44
C PRO A 91 45.95 25.71 -47.66
N ASP A 92 45.29 24.67 -48.18
CA ASP A 92 44.13 24.05 -47.52
C ASP A 92 44.38 23.48 -46.12
N ALA A 93 45.63 23.10 -45.84
CA ALA A 93 46.08 22.56 -44.56
C ALA A 93 46.61 23.65 -43.60
N ALA A 94 46.55 24.93 -43.99
CA ALA A 94 47.01 26.02 -43.12
C ALA A 94 46.07 26.20 -41.93
N GLU A 95 46.64 26.30 -40.74
CA GLU A 95 45.93 26.54 -39.48
C GLU A 95 46.27 27.93 -38.90
N ALA A 96 45.47 28.38 -37.93
CA ALA A 96 45.70 29.65 -37.27
C ALA A 96 47.09 29.69 -36.61
N GLY A 97 47.83 30.77 -36.83
CA GLY A 97 49.15 30.92 -36.22
C GLY A 97 50.02 31.98 -36.89
N LYS A 98 51.24 32.10 -36.37
CA LYS A 98 52.24 32.99 -36.97
C LYS A 98 52.81 32.38 -38.23
N ILE A 99 53.18 33.25 -39.16
CA ILE A 99 53.75 32.89 -40.45
C ILE A 99 55.26 33.10 -40.39
N ILE A 100 56.03 32.17 -40.96
CA ILE A 100 57.50 32.25 -40.98
C ILE A 100 57.97 32.44 -42.42
N LEU A 101 58.70 33.51 -42.68
CA LEU A 101 59.38 33.76 -43.95
C LEU A 101 60.82 33.24 -43.84
N LYS A 102 61.19 32.27 -44.69
CA LYS A 102 62.58 31.82 -44.78
C LYS A 102 63.35 32.70 -45.75
N THR A 103 64.54 33.13 -45.35
CA THR A 103 65.45 33.96 -46.15
C THR A 103 66.87 33.38 -46.10
N PRO A 104 67.77 33.74 -47.03
CA PRO A 104 69.17 33.31 -46.99
C PRO A 104 69.92 33.71 -45.71
N LYS A 105 69.43 34.71 -44.97
CA LYS A 105 70.05 35.23 -43.74
C LYS A 105 69.38 34.73 -42.45
N GLY A 106 68.32 33.93 -42.55
CA GLY A 106 67.56 33.43 -41.40
C GLY A 106 66.05 33.45 -41.62
N GLU A 107 65.30 33.16 -40.56
CA GLU A 107 63.83 33.11 -40.55
C GLU A 107 63.25 34.38 -39.92
N ILE A 108 62.15 34.88 -40.49
CA ILE A 108 61.40 36.03 -39.99
C ILE A 108 60.01 35.55 -39.61
N GLU A 109 59.70 35.61 -38.32
CA GLU A 109 58.37 35.26 -37.80
C GLU A 109 57.46 36.50 -37.79
N SER A 110 56.21 36.35 -38.20
CA SER A 110 55.23 37.43 -38.12
C SER A 110 54.86 37.77 -36.67
N ILE A 111 54.63 39.06 -36.41
CA ILE A 111 54.15 39.52 -35.10
C ILE A 111 52.66 39.19 -34.94
N THR A 112 51.86 39.47 -35.98
CA THR A 112 50.44 39.16 -36.01
C THR A 112 50.21 37.69 -36.32
N ILE A 113 49.23 37.10 -35.63
CA ILE A 113 48.73 35.75 -35.90
C ILE A 113 47.80 35.83 -37.12
N LEU A 114 48.04 35.00 -38.12
CA LEU A 114 47.10 34.77 -39.19
C LEU A 114 46.00 33.83 -38.68
N ASN A 115 44.77 34.17 -38.99
CA ASN A 115 43.60 33.39 -38.65
C ASN A 115 42.62 33.44 -39.84
N PHE A 116 41.73 32.45 -39.92
CA PHE A 116 40.92 32.19 -41.11
C PHE A 116 39.42 32.21 -40.80
N GLU A 117 38.60 32.54 -41.79
CA GLU A 117 37.16 32.23 -41.75
C GLU A 117 36.99 30.86 -42.42
N VAL A 118 36.51 29.87 -41.66
CA VAL A 118 36.46 28.47 -42.12
C VAL A 118 35.05 27.92 -41.93
N PRO A 119 34.32 27.62 -43.02
CA PRO A 119 33.05 26.91 -42.93
C PRO A 119 33.33 25.43 -42.67
N VAL A 120 33.03 24.96 -41.46
CA VAL A 120 33.11 23.54 -41.12
C VAL A 120 31.81 22.86 -41.53
N GLU A 121 31.91 21.70 -42.19
CA GLU A 121 30.77 20.90 -42.62
C GLU A 121 30.81 19.52 -41.95
N ILE A 122 29.68 19.08 -41.41
CA ILE A 122 29.52 17.74 -40.83
C ILE A 122 28.81 16.88 -41.86
N GLU A 123 29.46 15.81 -42.32
CA GLU A 123 28.89 14.86 -43.26
C GLU A 123 28.11 13.76 -42.54
N SER A 124 28.69 13.18 -41.48
CA SER A 124 28.04 12.12 -40.72
C SER A 124 28.47 12.09 -39.27
N ILE A 125 27.57 11.57 -38.43
CA ILE A 125 27.78 11.33 -37.01
C ILE A 125 27.36 9.88 -36.77
N THR A 126 28.03 9.17 -35.86
CA THR A 126 27.55 7.85 -35.41
C THR A 126 26.11 7.97 -34.92
N GLU A 127 25.17 7.24 -35.53
CA GLU A 127 23.72 7.40 -35.29
C GLU A 127 23.33 7.04 -33.85
N GLU A 128 23.75 5.86 -33.38
CA GLU A 128 23.48 5.37 -32.03
C GLU A 128 24.78 5.00 -31.31
N VAL A 129 24.93 5.49 -30.08
CA VAL A 129 26.13 5.26 -29.27
C VAL A 129 25.78 5.12 -27.79
N LYS A 130 26.53 4.25 -27.10
CA LYS A 130 26.41 4.06 -25.65
C LYS A 130 27.19 5.16 -24.90
N PRO A 131 26.70 5.67 -23.76
CA PRO A 131 27.50 6.54 -22.89
C PRO A 131 28.85 5.92 -22.54
N GLY A 132 29.92 6.71 -22.61
CA GLY A 132 31.31 6.28 -22.40
C GLY A 132 31.94 5.52 -23.57
N ALA A 133 31.21 5.27 -24.66
CA ALA A 133 31.77 4.72 -25.88
C ALA A 133 32.29 5.82 -26.81
N THR A 134 33.08 5.41 -27.80
CA THR A 134 33.66 6.30 -28.81
C THR A 134 32.60 6.74 -29.82
N LEU A 135 32.54 8.04 -30.08
CA LEU A 135 31.73 8.71 -31.09
C LEU A 135 32.66 9.23 -32.20
N THR A 136 32.40 8.80 -33.43
CA THR A 136 33.10 9.29 -34.63
C THR A 136 32.21 10.24 -35.41
N ILE A 137 32.79 11.37 -35.81
CA ILE A 137 32.19 12.42 -36.63
C ILE A 137 33.07 12.60 -37.88
N THR A 138 32.46 12.58 -39.07
CA THR A 138 33.15 12.80 -40.35
C THR A 138 32.64 14.06 -41.02
N GLY A 139 33.49 14.71 -41.81
CA GLY A 139 33.14 15.95 -42.48
C GLY A 139 34.32 16.62 -43.16
N ASP A 140 34.22 17.94 -43.37
CA ASP A 140 35.31 18.77 -43.89
C ASP A 140 35.73 19.85 -42.88
N LYS A 141 37.03 20.14 -42.84
CA LYS A 141 37.67 21.10 -41.94
C LYS A 141 37.41 20.85 -40.44
N LEU A 142 37.24 19.58 -40.02
CA LEU A 142 36.92 19.22 -38.62
C LEU A 142 37.99 19.61 -37.61
N ASN A 143 39.24 19.83 -38.04
CA ASN A 143 40.34 20.32 -37.19
C ASN A 143 40.09 21.72 -36.59
N TRP A 144 39.12 22.45 -37.14
CA TRP A 144 38.69 23.76 -36.67
C TRP A 144 37.63 23.73 -35.57
N ILE A 145 37.09 22.55 -35.23
CA ILE A 145 36.18 22.39 -34.10
C ILE A 145 36.98 22.57 -32.79
N GLU A 146 36.53 23.46 -31.93
CA GLU A 146 37.13 23.71 -30.61
C GLU A 146 36.27 23.16 -29.47
N GLN A 147 34.97 22.99 -29.71
CA GLN A 147 34.02 22.56 -28.70
C GLN A 147 32.86 21.75 -29.33
N ILE A 148 32.43 20.71 -28.62
CA ILE A 148 31.16 20.01 -28.86
C ILE A 148 30.31 20.16 -27.60
N THR A 149 29.07 20.62 -27.75
CA THR A 149 28.09 20.64 -26.66
C THR A 149 27.01 19.62 -26.96
N PHE A 150 26.94 18.60 -26.10
CA PHE A 150 25.85 17.63 -26.04
C PHE A 150 24.62 18.28 -25.37
N PRO A 151 23.44 17.65 -25.48
CA PRO A 151 22.26 18.09 -24.71
C PRO A 151 22.55 18.23 -23.22
N SER A 152 21.79 19.11 -22.56
CA SER A 152 21.97 19.45 -21.13
C SER A 152 23.30 20.17 -20.81
N ASP A 153 23.85 20.92 -21.77
CA ASP A 153 25.07 21.73 -21.62
C ASP A 153 26.31 20.91 -21.23
N LEU A 154 26.37 19.65 -21.65
CA LEU A 154 27.54 18.79 -21.49
C LEU A 154 28.58 19.15 -22.55
N ILE A 155 29.62 19.85 -22.12
CA ILE A 155 30.63 20.44 -23.00
C ILE A 155 31.88 19.57 -23.04
N LEU A 156 32.28 19.19 -24.25
CA LEU A 156 33.62 18.70 -24.54
C LEU A 156 34.42 19.80 -25.23
N THR A 157 35.61 20.06 -24.72
CA THR A 157 36.58 20.97 -25.33
C THR A 157 37.62 20.19 -26.12
N LYS A 158 38.45 20.89 -26.90
CA LYS A 158 39.54 20.28 -27.67
C LYS A 158 40.49 19.39 -26.85
N GLU A 159 40.62 19.63 -25.55
CA GLU A 159 41.42 18.82 -24.62
C GLU A 159 40.81 17.45 -24.33
N ASP A 160 39.49 17.31 -24.51
CA ASP A 160 38.72 16.09 -24.29
C ASP A 160 38.62 15.21 -25.55
N PHE A 161 39.10 15.69 -26.69
CA PHE A 161 39.02 14.95 -27.95
C PHE A 161 40.06 13.82 -27.99
N GLU A 162 39.64 12.62 -28.36
CA GLU A 162 40.56 11.47 -28.49
C GLU A 162 41.49 11.66 -29.69
N SER A 163 40.94 12.11 -30.83
CA SER A 163 41.71 12.48 -32.00
C SER A 163 40.93 13.46 -32.89
N GLN A 164 41.66 14.28 -33.63
CA GLN A 164 41.09 15.31 -34.50
C GLN A 164 41.97 15.45 -35.74
N SER A 165 41.34 15.43 -36.92
CA SER A 165 41.97 15.62 -38.22
C SER A 165 41.11 16.54 -39.10
N LEU A 166 41.54 16.77 -40.35
CA LEU A 166 40.79 17.58 -41.30
C LEU A 166 39.39 17.00 -41.60
N THR A 167 39.26 15.67 -41.59
CA THR A 167 38.03 14.99 -42.06
C THR A 167 37.37 14.09 -41.02
N GLU A 168 38.01 13.89 -39.87
CA GLU A 168 37.53 12.99 -38.82
C GLU A 168 37.80 13.59 -37.44
N LEU A 169 36.80 13.51 -36.55
CA LEU A 169 36.86 13.88 -35.14
C LEU A 169 36.32 12.72 -34.30
N VAL A 170 37.09 12.30 -33.31
CA VAL A 170 36.78 11.18 -32.43
C VAL A 170 36.75 11.66 -30.99
N VAL A 171 35.65 11.40 -30.29
CA VAL A 171 35.44 11.80 -28.88
C VAL A 171 34.80 10.68 -28.07
N THR A 172 35.02 10.67 -26.75
CA THR A 172 34.25 9.82 -25.84
C THR A 172 32.92 10.49 -25.50
N VAL A 173 31.81 9.76 -25.59
CA VAL A 173 30.49 10.28 -25.20
C VAL A 173 30.41 10.44 -23.68
N PRO A 174 30.05 11.61 -23.13
CA PRO A 174 29.88 11.81 -21.70
C PRO A 174 28.90 10.80 -21.07
N MET A 175 29.14 10.37 -19.84
CA MET A 175 28.29 9.39 -19.16
C MET A 175 26.88 9.93 -18.85
N GLU A 176 26.75 11.25 -18.72
CA GLU A 176 25.50 11.95 -18.46
C GLU A 176 24.73 12.30 -19.75
N ALA A 177 25.28 11.98 -20.93
CA ALA A 177 24.70 12.38 -22.22
C ALA A 177 23.25 11.90 -22.42
N GLN A 178 22.51 12.66 -23.22
CA GLN A 178 21.14 12.36 -23.63
C GLN A 178 21.00 12.42 -25.14
N THR A 179 19.98 11.73 -25.66
CA THR A 179 19.62 11.83 -27.09
C THR A 179 19.29 13.27 -27.47
N GLY A 180 19.88 13.75 -28.57
CA GLY A 180 19.59 15.08 -29.09
C GLY A 180 20.63 15.59 -30.08
N PHE A 181 20.44 16.83 -30.52
CA PHE A 181 21.37 17.49 -31.46
C PHE A 181 22.66 17.89 -30.74
N LEU A 182 23.78 17.75 -31.44
CA LEU A 182 25.07 18.26 -30.99
C LEU A 182 25.25 19.69 -31.49
N LEU A 183 25.83 20.55 -30.67
CA LEU A 183 26.26 21.89 -31.09
C LEU A 183 27.78 21.90 -31.22
N PHE A 184 28.26 22.39 -32.36
CA PHE A 184 29.68 22.54 -32.63
C PHE A 184 30.05 24.02 -32.52
N ALA A 185 31.16 24.33 -31.85
CA ALA A 185 31.78 25.65 -31.92
C ALA A 185 33.14 25.54 -32.61
N THR A 186 33.38 26.46 -33.53
CA THR A 186 34.59 26.50 -34.36
C THR A 186 35.46 27.69 -33.96
N GLY A 187 36.77 27.53 -34.13
CA GLY A 187 37.74 28.61 -34.03
C GLY A 187 37.68 29.56 -35.24
N GLY A 188 38.75 30.31 -35.49
CA GLY A 188 38.83 31.21 -36.65
C GLY A 188 38.69 32.69 -36.32
N THR A 189 38.73 33.55 -37.34
CA THR A 189 38.53 35.01 -37.19
C THR A 189 37.10 35.37 -36.82
N LYS A 190 36.15 34.49 -37.13
CA LYS A 190 34.73 34.64 -36.83
C LYS A 190 34.18 33.28 -36.39
N PRO A 191 34.34 32.94 -35.10
CA PRO A 191 33.82 31.71 -34.54
C PRO A 191 32.34 31.50 -34.89
N LEU A 192 32.01 30.30 -35.34
CA LEU A 192 30.64 29.91 -35.65
C LEU A 192 30.18 28.84 -34.67
N THR A 193 28.90 28.92 -34.31
CA THR A 193 28.20 27.86 -33.59
C THR A 193 27.05 27.36 -34.46
N PHE A 194 27.00 26.05 -34.69
CA PHE A 194 25.96 25.42 -35.50
C PHE A 194 25.63 24.02 -34.93
N GLY A 195 24.46 23.50 -35.28
CA GLY A 195 23.98 22.19 -34.82
C GLY A 195 24.18 21.09 -35.85
N SER A 196 24.21 19.84 -35.39
CA SER A 196 24.08 18.67 -36.26
C SER A 196 22.73 18.65 -36.98
N GLU A 197 22.68 18.06 -38.17
CA GLU A 197 21.42 17.88 -38.91
C GLU A 197 20.55 16.77 -38.30
N GLU A 198 21.18 15.73 -37.76
CA GLU A 198 20.53 14.60 -37.10
C GLU A 198 20.81 14.60 -35.60
N GLN A 199 19.92 13.95 -34.85
CA GLN A 199 20.11 13.75 -33.41
C GLN A 199 21.05 12.56 -33.19
N LEU A 200 21.98 12.71 -32.24
CA LEU A 200 22.70 11.58 -31.70
C LEU A 200 21.74 10.76 -30.82
N ILE A 201 21.57 9.48 -31.11
CA ILE A 201 20.81 8.56 -30.25
C ILE A 201 21.75 8.00 -29.18
N VAL A 202 21.46 8.33 -27.92
CA VAL A 202 22.21 7.78 -26.79
C VAL A 202 21.48 6.55 -26.27
N THR A 203 22.14 5.39 -26.33
CA THR A 203 21.55 4.11 -25.91
C THR A 203 21.24 4.15 -24.42
N VAL A 204 19.97 3.89 -24.07
CA VAL A 204 19.51 3.76 -22.69
C VAL A 204 19.36 2.28 -22.28
N PRO A 205 19.53 1.95 -20.99
CA PRO A 205 19.27 0.61 -20.47
C PRO A 205 17.81 0.18 -20.68
N THR A 206 17.59 -1.10 -20.94
CA THR A 206 16.24 -1.68 -21.04
C THR A 206 16.11 -2.87 -20.12
N VAL A 207 15.05 -2.92 -19.31
CA VAL A 207 14.72 -4.08 -18.47
C VAL A 207 13.72 -4.98 -19.19
N THR A 208 13.98 -6.28 -19.18
CA THR A 208 13.15 -7.29 -19.85
C THR A 208 12.42 -8.21 -18.87
N ALA A 209 12.99 -8.51 -17.70
CA ALA A 209 12.39 -9.42 -16.74
C ALA A 209 12.87 -9.19 -15.30
N LEU A 210 12.01 -9.55 -14.35
CA LEU A 210 12.28 -9.63 -12.91
C LEU A 210 12.13 -11.09 -12.47
N THR A 211 13.20 -11.71 -11.97
CA THR A 211 13.20 -13.13 -11.58
C THR A 211 13.71 -13.32 -10.15
N PRO A 212 12.89 -13.90 -9.26
CA PRO A 212 11.46 -14.18 -9.43
C PRO A 212 10.61 -12.90 -9.43
N ALA A 213 9.49 -12.90 -10.17
CA ALA A 213 8.55 -11.76 -10.20
C ALA A 213 7.73 -11.60 -8.91
N SER A 214 7.57 -12.70 -8.16
CA SER A 214 7.01 -12.71 -6.82
C SER A 214 8.07 -13.20 -5.84
N ILE A 215 8.41 -12.36 -4.87
CA ILE A 215 9.59 -12.58 -4.04
C ILE A 215 9.34 -12.22 -2.58
N ARG A 216 10.03 -12.92 -1.69
CA ARG A 216 10.09 -12.56 -0.27
C ARG A 216 11.08 -11.41 -0.07
N HIS A 217 10.89 -10.60 0.96
CA HIS A 217 11.91 -9.63 1.35
C HIS A 217 13.26 -10.31 1.60
N THR A 218 14.34 -9.56 1.41
CA THR A 218 15.74 -9.98 1.61
C THR A 218 16.23 -11.10 0.70
N ALA A 219 15.34 -11.75 -0.06
CA ALA A 219 15.73 -12.69 -1.09
C ALA A 219 16.37 -11.97 -2.28
N GLU A 220 17.19 -12.71 -3.02
CA GLU A 220 17.89 -12.19 -4.19
C GLU A 220 16.94 -12.06 -5.38
N LEU A 221 16.87 -10.86 -5.94
CA LEU A 221 16.19 -10.54 -7.19
C LEU A 221 17.21 -10.45 -8.32
N THR A 222 16.90 -11.08 -9.44
CA THR A 222 17.62 -10.94 -10.70
C THR A 222 16.83 -10.04 -11.65
N ILE A 223 17.44 -8.96 -12.11
CA ILE A 223 16.92 -8.04 -13.13
C ILE A 223 17.67 -8.31 -14.42
N SER A 224 16.95 -8.74 -15.46
CA SER A 224 17.54 -9.06 -16.77
C SER A 224 17.21 -7.99 -17.81
N GLY A 225 18.15 -7.69 -18.71
CA GLY A 225 17.98 -6.60 -19.66
C GLY A 225 19.16 -6.40 -20.62
N THR A 226 19.28 -5.18 -21.14
CA THR A 226 20.40 -4.72 -21.98
C THR A 226 20.99 -3.44 -21.41
N ASN A 227 22.30 -3.26 -21.60
CA ASN A 227 23.08 -2.09 -21.12
C ASN A 227 22.89 -1.80 -19.62
N LEU A 228 22.63 -2.83 -18.81
CA LEU A 228 22.39 -2.70 -17.38
C LEU A 228 23.65 -2.29 -16.61
N ASP A 229 24.84 -2.41 -17.20
CA ASP A 229 26.11 -1.95 -16.63
C ASP A 229 26.15 -0.42 -16.39
N LEU A 230 25.27 0.34 -17.06
CA LEU A 230 25.12 1.79 -16.86
C LEU A 230 24.35 2.17 -15.58
N ILE A 231 23.64 1.21 -14.95
CA ILE A 231 22.79 1.47 -13.79
C ILE A 231 23.62 1.78 -12.54
N THR A 232 23.30 2.88 -11.87
CA THR A 232 23.97 3.33 -10.65
C THR A 232 23.19 2.99 -9.39
N ALA A 233 21.86 2.85 -9.49
CA ALA A 233 20.99 2.46 -8.39
C ALA A 233 19.67 1.87 -8.88
N VAL A 234 19.02 1.07 -8.03
CA VAL A 234 17.66 0.58 -8.22
C VAL A 234 16.80 1.04 -7.05
N GLU A 235 15.77 1.81 -7.34
CA GLU A 235 14.76 2.25 -6.39
C GLU A 235 13.55 1.31 -6.44
N PHE A 236 13.20 0.80 -5.26
CA PHE A 236 12.06 -0.09 -5.05
C PHE A 236 10.81 0.70 -4.67
N GLY A 237 9.65 0.07 -4.88
CA GLY A 237 8.38 0.57 -4.34
C GLY A 237 8.54 0.93 -2.86
N GLY A 238 8.07 2.13 -2.48
CA GLY A 238 8.22 2.66 -1.12
C GLY A 238 9.43 3.59 -0.95
N GLY A 239 10.19 3.85 -2.03
CA GLY A 239 11.26 4.84 -2.07
C GLY A 239 12.59 4.35 -1.48
N THR A 240 12.75 3.04 -1.29
CA THR A 240 14.02 2.47 -0.82
C THR A 240 14.95 2.25 -2.00
N GLU A 241 16.13 2.88 -1.96
CA GLU A 241 17.13 2.78 -3.02
C GLU A 241 18.28 1.83 -2.65
N VAL A 242 18.67 0.98 -3.60
CA VAL A 242 19.86 0.13 -3.52
C VAL A 242 20.88 0.64 -4.52
N SER A 243 22.00 1.16 -4.04
CA SER A 243 23.10 1.64 -4.89
C SER A 243 23.90 0.47 -5.48
N LYS A 244 24.57 0.70 -6.61
CA LYS A 244 25.39 -0.32 -7.30
C LYS A 244 26.47 -0.97 -6.44
N ALA A 245 26.93 -0.29 -5.39
CA ALA A 245 27.90 -0.82 -4.45
C ALA A 245 27.36 -2.01 -3.63
N ASN A 246 26.04 -2.14 -3.55
CA ASN A 246 25.33 -3.18 -2.81
C ASN A 246 24.72 -4.25 -3.73
N PHE A 247 25.02 -4.23 -5.03
CA PHE A 247 24.60 -5.30 -5.94
C PHE A 247 25.47 -6.54 -5.69
N ALA A 248 24.85 -7.71 -5.66
CA ALA A 248 25.55 -8.99 -5.59
C ALA A 248 26.27 -9.30 -6.91
N SER A 249 25.70 -8.89 -8.04
CA SER A 249 26.33 -8.95 -9.36
C SER A 249 25.81 -7.83 -10.25
N HIS A 250 26.65 -7.31 -11.14
CA HIS A 250 26.31 -6.23 -12.05
C HIS A 250 27.04 -6.41 -13.38
N THR A 251 26.29 -6.67 -14.44
CA THR A 251 26.80 -6.93 -15.79
C THR A 251 25.94 -6.18 -16.82
N GLN A 252 26.34 -6.22 -18.10
CA GLN A 252 25.57 -5.60 -19.17
C GLN A 252 24.16 -6.17 -19.35
N THR A 253 23.94 -7.44 -18.96
CA THR A 253 22.67 -8.15 -19.19
C THR A 253 21.92 -8.51 -17.92
N GLU A 254 22.55 -8.38 -16.76
CA GLU A 254 22.00 -8.86 -15.48
C GLU A 254 22.47 -7.99 -14.31
N ILE A 255 21.53 -7.64 -13.42
CA ILE A 255 21.79 -7.14 -12.06
C ILE A 255 21.21 -8.13 -11.06
N LYS A 256 22.00 -8.53 -10.06
CA LYS A 256 21.54 -9.30 -8.90
C LYS A 256 21.67 -8.47 -7.65
N LEU A 257 20.61 -8.40 -6.84
CA LEU A 257 20.60 -7.62 -5.61
C LEU A 257 19.56 -8.17 -4.64
N ALA A 258 19.75 -7.96 -3.33
CA ALA A 258 18.79 -8.38 -2.32
C ALA A 258 17.64 -7.37 -2.18
N VAL A 259 16.39 -7.86 -2.19
CA VAL A 259 15.22 -6.99 -2.03
C VAL A 259 15.19 -6.36 -0.63
N PRO A 260 15.08 -5.04 -0.49
CA PRO A 260 14.98 -4.40 0.82
C PRO A 260 13.81 -4.91 1.68
N ALA A 261 13.99 -4.87 3.01
CA ALA A 261 12.96 -5.28 3.97
C ALA A 261 11.72 -4.37 3.92
N SER A 262 11.89 -3.10 3.56
CA SER A 262 10.81 -2.10 3.47
C SER A 262 10.14 -2.03 2.10
N THR A 263 10.54 -2.84 1.11
CA THR A 263 10.01 -2.78 -0.27
C THR A 263 8.52 -3.07 -0.34
N ILE A 264 7.70 -2.13 -0.83
CA ILE A 264 6.29 -2.42 -1.17
C ILE A 264 6.19 -2.96 -2.60
N LYS A 265 5.06 -3.57 -2.93
CA LYS A 265 4.75 -3.98 -4.30
C LYS A 265 4.81 -2.78 -5.27
N GLY A 266 5.25 -3.02 -6.50
CA GLY A 266 5.21 -2.04 -7.58
C GLY A 266 6.42 -2.11 -8.51
N LYS A 267 6.45 -1.20 -9.48
CA LYS A 267 7.55 -1.04 -10.43
C LYS A 267 8.86 -0.64 -9.75
N LEU A 268 9.97 -1.02 -10.36
CA LEU A 268 11.29 -0.54 -9.97
C LEU A 268 11.70 0.62 -10.87
N THR A 269 12.35 1.63 -10.28
CA THR A 269 12.97 2.73 -11.02
C THR A 269 14.48 2.54 -10.98
N LEU A 270 15.10 2.35 -12.15
CA LEU A 270 16.53 2.19 -12.31
C LEU A 270 17.13 3.55 -12.68
N LYS A 271 18.14 3.96 -11.93
CA LYS A 271 18.85 5.23 -12.12
C LYS A 271 20.19 4.97 -12.79
N GLN A 272 20.64 5.93 -13.58
CA GLN A 272 21.93 5.97 -14.25
C GLN A 272 22.57 7.36 -14.04
N LEU A 273 23.73 7.62 -14.63
CA LEU A 273 24.37 8.94 -14.55
C LEU A 273 23.62 10.00 -15.39
N SER A 274 23.09 9.60 -16.55
CA SER A 274 22.13 10.42 -17.29
C SER A 274 20.87 10.67 -16.45
N PRO A 275 20.26 11.86 -16.50
CA PRO A 275 19.05 12.16 -15.72
C PRO A 275 17.78 11.45 -16.22
N VAL A 276 17.92 10.53 -17.19
CA VAL A 276 16.83 9.68 -17.67
C VAL A 276 16.66 8.47 -16.74
N GLU A 277 15.49 8.37 -16.10
CA GLU A 277 15.11 7.23 -15.27
C GLU A 277 14.41 6.14 -16.10
N ILE A 278 14.68 4.87 -15.78
CA ILE A 278 14.10 3.70 -16.46
C ILE A 278 13.15 2.98 -15.50
N GLN A 279 11.92 2.72 -15.91
CA GLN A 279 10.98 1.93 -15.12
C GLN A 279 10.79 0.53 -15.69
N THR A 280 10.58 -0.44 -14.80
CA THR A 280 10.20 -1.80 -15.21
C THR A 280 8.80 -1.81 -15.84
N ALA A 281 8.61 -2.70 -16.82
CA ALA A 281 7.29 -2.91 -17.42
C ALA A 281 6.31 -3.51 -16.39
N ASP A 282 6.77 -4.56 -15.70
CA ASP A 282 6.01 -5.31 -14.71
C ASP A 282 6.29 -4.83 -13.27
N ASP A 283 5.31 -5.07 -12.40
CA ASP A 283 5.41 -4.86 -10.96
C ASP A 283 6.18 -6.00 -10.29
N LEU A 284 7.05 -5.68 -9.34
CA LEU A 284 7.55 -6.65 -8.38
C LEU A 284 6.47 -6.93 -7.33
N VAL A 285 6.10 -8.20 -7.19
CA VAL A 285 5.13 -8.64 -6.17
C VAL A 285 5.86 -9.11 -4.93
N ILE A 286 5.44 -8.59 -3.77
CA ILE A 286 5.95 -9.05 -2.48
C ILE A 286 5.04 -10.15 -1.93
N VAL A 287 5.65 -11.29 -1.61
CA VAL A 287 4.97 -12.42 -0.97
C VAL A 287 4.64 -12.06 0.48
N LEU A 288 3.37 -12.12 0.83
CA LEU A 288 2.85 -11.81 2.17
C LEU A 288 2.11 -13.03 2.74
N PRO A 289 2.08 -13.20 4.08
CA PRO A 289 1.39 -14.31 4.72
C PRO A 289 -0.12 -14.22 4.49
N ILE A 290 -0.75 -15.38 4.24
CA ILE A 290 -2.19 -15.51 4.08
C ILE A 290 -2.65 -16.69 4.92
N GLY A 291 -3.62 -16.48 5.80
CA GLY A 291 -4.34 -17.53 6.49
C GLY A 291 -5.53 -18.01 5.67
N THR A 292 -5.80 -19.31 5.73
CA THR A 292 -6.95 -19.96 5.07
C THR A 292 -7.99 -20.44 6.07
N THR A 293 -7.56 -20.97 7.22
CA THR A 293 -8.45 -21.50 8.26
C THR A 293 -7.88 -21.25 9.65
N ALA A 294 -8.75 -21.07 10.64
CA ALA A 294 -8.41 -21.01 12.06
C ALA A 294 -9.28 -22.02 12.82
N THR A 295 -8.64 -22.92 13.57
CA THR A 295 -9.32 -24.04 14.27
C THR A 295 -8.78 -24.22 15.68
N PRO A 296 -9.59 -24.59 16.68
CA PRO A 296 -11.02 -24.86 16.60
C PRO A 296 -11.88 -23.60 16.40
N SER A 297 -13.13 -23.77 15.98
CA SER A 297 -14.13 -22.71 15.87
C SER A 297 -15.45 -23.22 16.46
N PRO A 298 -15.87 -22.74 17.67
CA PRO A 298 -15.22 -21.72 18.47
C PRO A 298 -13.94 -22.21 19.19
N ALA A 299 -13.02 -21.29 19.46
CA ALA A 299 -11.85 -21.46 20.32
C ALA A 299 -12.09 -20.78 21.68
N ILE A 300 -11.84 -21.49 22.77
CA ILE A 300 -12.09 -21.04 24.14
C ILE A 300 -10.89 -20.20 24.63
N PRO A 301 -11.05 -18.90 24.94
CA PRO A 301 -10.00 -18.08 25.52
C PRO A 301 -9.43 -18.68 26.81
N GLY A 302 -8.12 -18.58 27.01
CA GLY A 302 -7.41 -19.13 28.18
C GLY A 302 -7.15 -20.64 28.13
N THR A 303 -7.85 -21.39 27.26
CA THR A 303 -7.82 -22.86 27.26
C THR A 303 -7.40 -23.46 25.91
N SER A 304 -7.97 -22.96 24.81
CA SER A 304 -7.74 -23.54 23.48
C SER A 304 -6.43 -23.09 22.84
N ASP A 305 -5.84 -24.01 22.07
CA ASP A 305 -4.80 -23.69 21.10
C ASP A 305 -5.42 -23.45 19.73
N LEU A 306 -5.27 -22.25 19.21
CA LEU A 306 -5.67 -21.91 17.86
C LEU A 306 -4.60 -22.36 16.87
N THR A 307 -4.98 -23.19 15.93
CA THR A 307 -4.20 -23.58 14.77
C THR A 307 -4.67 -22.78 13.56
N ILE A 308 -3.79 -21.92 13.06
CA ILE A 308 -3.98 -21.16 11.83
C ILE A 308 -3.21 -21.87 10.71
N SER A 309 -3.89 -22.23 9.63
CA SER A 309 -3.27 -22.79 8.42
C SER A 309 -3.26 -21.75 7.31
N GLY A 310 -2.31 -21.84 6.38
CA GLY A 310 -2.15 -20.84 5.33
C GLY A 310 -0.87 -21.00 4.48
N THR A 311 -0.40 -19.89 3.91
CA THR A 311 0.85 -19.78 3.16
C THR A 311 1.73 -18.66 3.72
N ASP A 312 3.05 -18.86 3.61
CA ASP A 312 4.09 -17.91 4.04
C ASP A 312 3.96 -17.45 5.50
N LEU A 313 3.36 -18.28 6.35
CA LEU A 313 3.11 -17.97 7.76
C LEU A 313 4.39 -17.91 8.60
N ASP A 314 5.52 -18.38 8.08
CA ASP A 314 6.85 -18.22 8.68
C ASP A 314 7.31 -16.76 8.69
N LEU A 315 6.71 -15.90 7.87
CA LEU A 315 7.02 -14.47 7.83
C LEU A 315 6.39 -13.68 8.98
N VAL A 316 5.41 -14.25 9.70
CA VAL A 316 4.67 -13.56 10.77
C VAL A 316 5.55 -13.36 12.00
N ALA A 317 5.78 -12.11 12.39
CA ALA A 317 6.47 -11.74 13.63
C ALA A 317 5.49 -11.50 14.79
N GLU A 318 4.29 -11.03 14.50
CA GLU A 318 3.24 -10.82 15.49
C GLU A 318 1.86 -11.06 14.89
N LEU A 319 0.93 -11.55 15.72
CA LEU A 319 -0.49 -11.66 15.39
C LEU A 319 -1.30 -10.70 16.27
N GLY A 320 -2.25 -9.98 15.68
CA GLY A 320 -3.24 -9.20 16.42
C GLY A 320 -4.54 -9.99 16.53
N LEU A 321 -4.97 -10.28 17.76
CA LEU A 321 -6.26 -10.89 18.04
C LEU A 321 -7.28 -9.81 18.43
N PRO A 322 -8.57 -9.95 18.10
CA PRO A 322 -9.58 -8.94 18.42
C PRO A 322 -9.66 -8.66 19.92
N THR A 323 -9.67 -7.37 20.26
CA THR A 323 -9.67 -6.81 21.64
C THR A 323 -8.53 -7.26 22.55
N PHE A 324 -7.53 -7.97 22.00
CA PHE A 324 -6.31 -8.35 22.70
C PHE A 324 -5.09 -7.66 22.05
N GLY A 325 -4.01 -7.50 22.81
CA GLY A 325 -2.76 -6.93 22.31
C GLY A 325 -2.06 -7.82 21.27
N PRO A 326 -0.93 -7.36 20.70
CA PRO A 326 -0.14 -8.17 19.77
C PRO A 326 0.43 -9.41 20.48
N VAL A 327 0.28 -10.58 19.88
CA VAL A 327 0.91 -11.84 20.27
C VAL A 327 2.19 -11.99 19.44
N LEU A 328 3.34 -11.89 20.08
CA LEU A 328 4.65 -12.04 19.42
C LEU A 328 4.90 -13.50 19.02
N ALA A 329 5.66 -13.71 17.95
CA ALA A 329 6.02 -15.04 17.46
C ALA A 329 6.76 -15.91 18.49
N SER A 330 7.50 -15.29 19.41
CA SER A 330 8.13 -15.99 20.54
C SER A 330 7.14 -16.61 21.53
N ALA A 331 5.88 -16.19 21.51
CA ALA A 331 4.79 -16.77 22.30
C ALA A 331 3.99 -17.84 21.54
N PHE A 332 4.29 -18.07 20.26
CA PHE A 332 3.66 -19.15 19.51
C PHE A 332 4.17 -20.51 20.01
N LYS A 333 3.29 -21.50 20.03
CA LYS A 333 3.65 -22.90 20.35
C LYS A 333 4.43 -23.54 19.22
N SER A 334 4.08 -23.22 17.97
CA SER A 334 4.85 -23.61 16.78
C SER A 334 4.55 -22.67 15.61
N GLN A 335 5.49 -22.59 14.67
CA GLN A 335 5.38 -21.77 13.46
C GLN A 335 6.14 -22.43 12.31
N SER A 336 5.52 -22.46 11.14
CA SER A 336 6.08 -22.90 9.87
C SER A 336 5.48 -22.09 8.73
N ALA A 337 5.95 -22.30 7.49
CA ALA A 337 5.40 -21.61 6.33
C ALA A 337 3.90 -21.89 6.07
N THR A 338 3.36 -22.99 6.61
CA THR A 338 1.97 -23.40 6.35
C THR A 338 1.07 -23.41 7.58
N GLN A 339 1.63 -23.19 8.77
CA GLN A 339 0.89 -23.32 10.02
C GLN A 339 1.49 -22.47 11.15
N ILE A 340 0.64 -21.81 11.93
CA ILE A 340 0.96 -21.22 13.24
C ILE A 340 0.04 -21.85 14.29
N VAL A 341 0.60 -22.23 15.43
CA VAL A 341 -0.18 -22.67 16.60
C VAL A 341 0.10 -21.72 17.76
N LEU A 342 -0.93 -21.14 18.34
CA LEU A 342 -0.83 -20.23 19.50
C LEU A 342 -1.94 -20.52 20.51
N ALA A 343 -1.68 -20.26 21.79
CA ALA A 343 -2.74 -20.27 22.81
C ALA A 343 -3.63 -19.03 22.62
N VAL A 344 -4.96 -19.19 22.72
CA VAL A 344 -5.89 -18.06 22.67
C VAL A 344 -5.91 -17.35 24.03
N PRO A 345 -5.47 -16.09 24.15
CA PRO A 345 -5.44 -15.39 25.44
C PRO A 345 -6.84 -15.07 25.98
N VAL A 346 -6.98 -15.03 27.31
CA VAL A 346 -8.19 -14.57 27.99
C VAL A 346 -8.56 -13.15 27.53
N GLY A 347 -9.85 -12.90 27.28
CA GLY A 347 -10.36 -11.62 26.80
C GLY A 347 -10.34 -11.44 25.27
N THR A 348 -9.84 -12.43 24.52
CA THR A 348 -10.00 -12.47 23.05
C THR A 348 -11.48 -12.51 22.70
N LYS A 349 -11.90 -11.67 21.75
CA LYS A 349 -13.26 -11.72 21.17
C LYS A 349 -13.24 -12.29 19.76
N SER A 350 -14.42 -12.65 19.26
CA SER A 350 -14.58 -13.07 17.86
C SER A 350 -14.21 -11.91 16.92
N GLY A 351 -13.53 -12.22 15.81
CA GLY A 351 -13.17 -11.23 14.80
C GLY A 351 -11.95 -11.61 13.97
N GLY A 352 -11.57 -10.71 13.05
CA GLY A 352 -10.44 -10.92 12.13
C GLY A 352 -9.08 -10.90 12.83
N ILE A 353 -8.18 -11.78 12.38
CA ILE A 353 -6.80 -11.83 12.85
C ILE A 353 -5.93 -10.94 11.96
N THR A 354 -5.17 -10.04 12.55
CA THR A 354 -4.16 -9.24 11.84
C THR A 354 -2.77 -9.81 12.05
N TYR A 355 -1.81 -9.41 11.23
CA TYR A 355 -0.41 -9.77 11.41
C TYR A 355 0.51 -8.57 11.23
N LYS A 356 1.75 -8.72 11.73
CA LYS A 356 2.93 -7.98 11.29
C LYS A 356 4.02 -8.97 10.92
N THR A 357 4.70 -8.76 9.80
CA THR A 357 5.82 -9.61 9.39
C THR A 357 7.12 -9.22 10.10
N ILE A 358 8.12 -10.10 10.01
CA ILE A 358 9.51 -9.83 10.46
C ILE A 358 10.15 -8.62 9.78
N HIS A 359 9.55 -8.10 8.71
CA HIS A 359 10.00 -6.93 7.95
C HIS A 359 9.08 -5.71 8.10
N GLY A 360 8.13 -5.76 9.03
CA GLY A 360 7.32 -4.59 9.39
C GLY A 360 6.05 -4.38 8.54
N TYR A 361 5.70 -5.33 7.68
CA TYR A 361 4.44 -5.29 6.94
C TYR A 361 3.27 -5.72 7.81
N SER A 362 2.21 -4.90 7.86
CA SER A 362 0.98 -5.24 8.57
C SER A 362 -0.19 -5.43 7.62
N GLY A 363 -1.06 -6.38 7.96
CA GLY A 363 -2.24 -6.67 7.16
C GLY A 363 -3.26 -7.53 7.91
N ASN A 364 -4.36 -7.82 7.24
CA ASN A 364 -5.31 -8.82 7.70
C ASN A 364 -4.83 -10.19 7.21
N LEU A 365 -4.82 -11.19 8.09
CA LEU A 365 -4.41 -12.54 7.75
C LEU A 365 -5.49 -13.28 6.92
N GLY A 366 -6.72 -12.76 6.86
CA GLY A 366 -7.82 -13.34 6.07
C GLY A 366 -8.61 -14.43 6.79
N VAL A 367 -8.32 -14.67 8.07
CA VAL A 367 -9.02 -15.61 8.94
C VAL A 367 -9.58 -14.91 10.17
N THR A 368 -10.60 -15.49 10.78
CA THR A 368 -11.20 -15.01 12.02
C THR A 368 -10.97 -16.02 13.14
N VAL A 369 -10.76 -15.51 14.36
CA VAL A 369 -10.97 -16.30 15.57
C VAL A 369 -12.43 -16.16 15.96
N ARG A 370 -13.09 -17.27 16.30
CA ARG A 370 -14.44 -17.29 16.86
C ARG A 370 -14.33 -17.77 18.29
N VAL A 371 -14.86 -17.03 19.25
CA VAL A 371 -14.95 -17.45 20.66
C VAL A 371 -16.42 -17.76 20.99
N PRO A 372 -16.72 -18.59 22.01
CA PRO A 372 -18.09 -18.81 22.45
C PRO A 372 -18.79 -17.49 22.80
N ALA A 373 -20.08 -17.36 22.50
CA ALA A 373 -20.85 -16.20 22.92
C ALA A 373 -20.86 -16.13 24.46
N PRO A 374 -20.78 -14.94 25.07
CA PRO A 374 -21.06 -14.81 26.50
C PRO A 374 -22.51 -15.24 26.68
N GLY A 375 -22.76 -16.34 27.39
CA GLY A 375 -24.11 -16.84 27.63
C GLY A 375 -25.06 -15.77 28.22
N PRO A 376 -26.34 -16.08 28.38
CA PRO A 376 -27.32 -15.13 28.89
C PRO A 376 -26.92 -14.56 30.28
N PRO A 377 -27.39 -13.36 30.65
CA PRO A 377 -27.03 -12.72 31.92
C PRO A 377 -27.25 -13.65 33.13
N PRO A 378 -26.47 -13.49 34.22
CA PRO A 378 -26.65 -14.27 35.44
C PRO A 378 -28.09 -14.23 35.96
N LEU A 379 -28.54 -15.34 36.54
CA LEU A 379 -29.86 -15.40 37.16
C LEU A 379 -29.90 -14.50 38.41
N PRO A 380 -31.05 -13.87 38.73
CA PRO A 380 -31.21 -13.08 39.96
C PRO A 380 -30.83 -13.84 41.23
N ILE A 381 -31.11 -15.15 41.26
CA ILE A 381 -30.68 -16.06 42.32
C ILE A 381 -30.04 -17.27 41.67
N THR A 382 -28.77 -17.53 41.98
CA THR A 382 -28.00 -18.65 41.43
C THR A 382 -27.88 -19.77 42.47
N LEU A 383 -28.13 -21.01 42.03
CA LEU A 383 -27.78 -22.23 42.76
C LEU A 383 -26.46 -22.84 42.25
N TYR A 384 -26.20 -22.73 40.95
CA TYR A 384 -24.93 -23.08 40.32
C TYR A 384 -24.71 -22.24 39.05
N ASP A 385 -23.60 -21.52 38.99
CA ASP A 385 -23.06 -20.81 37.82
C ASP A 385 -21.58 -20.56 38.15
N GLU A 386 -20.66 -21.18 37.42
CA GLU A 386 -19.22 -21.33 37.74
C GLU A 386 -18.90 -22.09 39.05
N THR A 387 -19.73 -21.90 40.08
CA THR A 387 -19.55 -22.42 41.43
C THR A 387 -20.92 -22.74 42.06
N ILE A 388 -20.92 -23.67 43.01
CA ILE A 388 -22.13 -23.98 43.80
C ILE A 388 -22.40 -22.84 44.78
N ALA A 389 -23.69 -22.49 44.95
CA ALA A 389 -24.12 -21.44 45.88
C ALA A 389 -23.60 -21.63 47.32
N ALA A 390 -23.40 -20.50 48.01
CA ALA A 390 -22.64 -20.41 49.26
C ALA A 390 -23.05 -21.45 50.33
N GLY A 391 -22.05 -22.20 50.81
CA GLY A 391 -22.19 -23.29 51.79
C GLY A 391 -22.52 -24.65 51.17
N GLY A 392 -22.93 -24.68 49.90
CA GLY A 392 -23.27 -25.90 49.19
C GLY A 392 -22.07 -26.72 48.74
N GLY A 393 -22.29 -28.03 48.60
CA GLY A 393 -21.32 -28.98 48.06
C GLY A 393 -21.96 -29.95 47.07
N ASN A 394 -21.13 -30.64 46.30
CA ASN A 394 -21.55 -31.67 45.36
C ASN A 394 -22.09 -32.89 46.12
N TRP A 395 -23.41 -33.11 46.04
CA TRP A 395 -24.16 -34.23 46.61
C TRP A 395 -24.77 -35.12 45.51
N SER A 396 -24.14 -35.15 44.33
CA SER A 396 -24.53 -36.03 43.23
C SER A 396 -24.42 -37.49 43.67
N TRP A 397 -25.27 -38.36 43.12
CA TRP A 397 -25.30 -39.77 43.50
C TRP A 397 -25.39 -40.67 42.28
N ASN A 398 -24.96 -41.93 42.45
CA ASN A 398 -24.89 -42.92 41.37
C ASN A 398 -24.12 -42.39 40.14
N THR A 399 -23.13 -41.52 40.35
CA THR A 399 -22.35 -40.88 39.28
C THR A 399 -21.14 -41.72 38.87
N VAL A 400 -20.93 -41.82 37.56
CA VAL A 400 -19.66 -42.22 36.94
C VAL A 400 -18.72 -41.01 36.92
N ILE A 401 -19.23 -39.83 36.57
CA ILE A 401 -18.51 -38.55 36.55
C ILE A 401 -19.36 -37.49 37.27
N SER A 402 -18.70 -36.64 38.06
CA SER A 402 -19.29 -35.40 38.58
C SER A 402 -18.18 -34.38 38.78
N ASP A 403 -18.04 -33.48 37.81
CA ASP A 403 -17.05 -32.42 37.78
C ASP A 403 -17.76 -31.07 37.72
N VAL A 404 -17.66 -30.30 38.80
CA VAL A 404 -18.32 -29.00 38.98
C VAL A 404 -17.59 -27.84 38.29
N ALA A 405 -16.42 -28.09 37.69
CA ALA A 405 -15.55 -27.07 37.11
C ALA A 405 -15.06 -27.49 35.71
N SER A 406 -15.93 -28.12 34.92
CA SER A 406 -15.56 -28.63 33.60
C SER A 406 -15.47 -27.51 32.58
N THR A 407 -14.33 -27.42 31.88
CA THR A 407 -14.09 -26.47 30.78
C THR A 407 -14.41 -27.06 29.39
N GLU A 408 -14.94 -28.29 29.32
CA GLU A 408 -15.17 -29.00 28.05
C GLU A 408 -16.39 -28.47 27.28
N GLN A 409 -17.44 -28.09 28.00
CA GLN A 409 -18.67 -27.47 27.51
C GLN A 409 -19.17 -26.52 28.60
N PHE A 410 -19.72 -25.37 28.23
CA PHE A 410 -20.40 -24.45 29.14
C PHE A 410 -21.39 -23.58 28.36
N TYR A 411 -22.45 -23.15 29.04
CA TYR A 411 -23.53 -22.32 28.49
C TYR A 411 -23.26 -20.85 28.71
N SER A 412 -22.71 -20.51 29.88
CA SER A 412 -22.25 -19.18 30.28
C SER A 412 -20.88 -19.28 30.96
N GLY A 413 -20.17 -18.15 31.06
CA GLY A 413 -18.90 -18.10 31.81
C GLY A 413 -17.75 -18.92 31.20
N GLU A 414 -17.04 -19.66 32.04
CA GLU A 414 -15.83 -20.42 31.72
C GLU A 414 -15.97 -21.93 32.04
N VAL A 415 -16.89 -22.34 32.92
CA VAL A 415 -17.08 -23.75 33.31
C VAL A 415 -18.55 -24.15 33.43
N SER A 416 -18.83 -25.44 33.28
CA SER A 416 -20.12 -26.03 33.66
C SER A 416 -19.96 -27.33 34.44
N TRP A 417 -21.09 -27.84 34.94
CA TRP A 417 -21.12 -29.08 35.71
C TRP A 417 -21.27 -30.27 34.77
N LYS A 418 -20.15 -30.93 34.46
CA LYS A 418 -20.13 -32.19 33.73
C LYS A 418 -20.54 -33.33 34.66
N TYR A 419 -21.51 -34.12 34.25
CA TYR A 419 -21.91 -35.31 34.99
C TYR A 419 -22.28 -36.46 34.08
N GLU A 420 -22.07 -37.67 34.59
CA GLU A 420 -22.48 -38.92 33.97
C GLU A 420 -23.00 -39.82 35.08
N THR A 421 -24.18 -40.40 34.90
CA THR A 421 -24.84 -41.21 35.94
C THR A 421 -25.13 -42.62 35.46
N THR A 422 -25.11 -43.55 36.41
CA THR A 422 -25.69 -44.88 36.28
C THR A 422 -27.21 -44.81 36.52
N SER A 423 -27.94 -45.88 36.19
CA SER A 423 -29.41 -45.92 36.28
C SER A 423 -29.96 -45.34 37.59
N GLY A 424 -30.77 -44.28 37.47
CA GLY A 424 -31.42 -43.60 38.60
C GLY A 424 -30.55 -42.57 39.34
N GLY A 425 -29.36 -42.27 38.83
CA GLY A 425 -28.48 -41.20 39.33
C GLY A 425 -28.84 -39.80 38.84
N GLY A 426 -28.29 -38.80 39.52
CA GLY A 426 -28.49 -37.39 39.19
C GLY A 426 -27.39 -36.51 39.73
N LEU A 427 -27.26 -35.31 39.15
CA LEU A 427 -26.45 -34.25 39.75
C LEU A 427 -27.23 -33.58 40.87
N SER A 428 -26.53 -33.15 41.92
CA SER A 428 -27.16 -32.40 43.00
C SER A 428 -26.15 -31.56 43.76
N ALA A 429 -26.57 -30.36 44.14
CA ALA A 429 -25.92 -29.58 45.17
C ALA A 429 -26.80 -29.51 46.42
N GLY A 430 -26.22 -29.74 47.58
CA GLY A 430 -26.90 -29.61 48.87
C GLY A 430 -26.00 -29.02 49.95
N GLY A 431 -26.59 -28.72 51.11
CA GLY A 431 -25.92 -27.94 52.16
C GLY A 431 -25.85 -26.44 51.85
N ILE A 432 -26.56 -26.00 50.81
CA ILE A 432 -26.64 -24.59 50.43
C ILE A 432 -27.26 -23.83 51.61
N THR A 433 -26.66 -22.69 51.99
CA THR A 433 -27.24 -21.80 52.99
C THR A 433 -28.63 -21.38 52.53
N ALA A 434 -29.64 -21.54 53.38
CA ALA A 434 -31.04 -21.38 52.97
C ALA A 434 -31.30 -20.07 52.21
N ILE A 435 -31.87 -20.21 51.00
CA ILE A 435 -32.17 -19.10 50.09
C ILE A 435 -33.69 -18.94 49.97
N ASP A 436 -34.18 -17.72 50.13
CA ASP A 436 -35.57 -17.36 49.86
C ASP A 436 -35.76 -17.02 48.38
N VAL A 437 -36.66 -17.74 47.71
CA VAL A 437 -36.96 -17.57 46.28
C VAL A 437 -38.42 -17.20 46.04
N THR A 438 -39.18 -16.82 47.06
CA THR A 438 -40.62 -16.49 46.95
C THR A 438 -40.93 -15.33 46.01
N GLY A 439 -39.98 -14.44 45.77
CA GLY A 439 -40.10 -13.35 44.80
C GLY A 439 -39.82 -13.75 43.34
N GLN A 440 -39.44 -15.01 43.09
CA GLN A 440 -39.14 -15.52 41.75
C GLN A 440 -40.34 -16.24 41.14
N GLN A 441 -40.29 -16.51 39.84
CA GLN A 441 -41.41 -17.13 39.11
C GLN A 441 -41.07 -18.51 38.55
N VAL A 442 -39.82 -18.75 38.15
CA VAL A 442 -39.37 -20.00 37.54
C VAL A 442 -38.09 -20.51 38.20
N PHE A 443 -37.95 -21.84 38.19
CA PHE A 443 -36.68 -22.53 38.36
C PHE A 443 -36.05 -22.73 36.96
N THR A 444 -34.86 -22.15 36.75
CA THR A 444 -34.17 -22.11 35.46
C THR A 444 -32.88 -22.91 35.52
N PHE A 445 -32.58 -23.65 34.46
CA PHE A 445 -31.31 -24.37 34.28
C PHE A 445 -31.07 -24.65 32.80
N ALA A 446 -29.81 -24.66 32.37
CA ALA A 446 -29.41 -25.06 31.03
C ALA A 446 -28.78 -26.45 31.05
N LEU A 447 -29.08 -27.28 30.05
CA LEU A 447 -28.47 -28.60 29.88
C LEU A 447 -27.93 -28.77 28.46
N TYR A 448 -26.79 -29.44 28.34
CA TYR A 448 -26.28 -29.97 27.08
C TYR A 448 -26.26 -31.49 27.13
N GLY A 449 -27.00 -32.13 26.23
CA GLY A 449 -26.99 -33.58 26.10
C GLY A 449 -25.85 -34.08 25.20
N GLY A 450 -24.95 -34.90 25.74
CA GLY A 450 -23.94 -35.61 24.94
C GLY A 450 -24.54 -36.74 24.07
N PRO A 451 -23.72 -37.50 23.32
CA PRO A 451 -24.22 -38.53 22.42
C PRO A 451 -25.15 -39.56 23.09
N GLY A 452 -26.30 -39.83 22.47
CA GLY A 452 -27.30 -40.79 22.95
C GLY A 452 -28.30 -40.24 23.96
N THR A 453 -28.35 -38.93 24.20
CA THR A 453 -29.25 -38.34 25.21
C THR A 453 -30.56 -37.80 24.65
N ASN A 454 -30.75 -37.80 23.33
CA ASN A 454 -31.91 -37.16 22.72
C ASN A 454 -33.24 -37.79 23.19
N GLY A 455 -34.17 -36.97 23.69
CA GLY A 455 -35.49 -37.40 24.14
C GLY A 455 -35.54 -37.95 25.56
N LEU A 456 -34.41 -38.05 26.26
CA LEU A 456 -34.38 -38.48 27.65
C LEU A 456 -35.07 -37.47 28.56
N GLN A 457 -35.58 -37.94 29.70
CA GLN A 457 -36.21 -37.08 30.70
C GLN A 457 -35.22 -36.72 31.80
N VAL A 458 -35.16 -35.45 32.17
CA VAL A 458 -34.41 -34.95 33.32
C VAL A 458 -35.38 -34.33 34.31
N ALA A 459 -35.50 -34.93 35.49
CA ALA A 459 -36.34 -34.45 36.57
C ALA A 459 -35.62 -33.39 37.39
N ALA A 460 -36.23 -32.22 37.51
CA ALA A 460 -35.79 -31.09 38.29
C ALA A 460 -36.50 -31.07 39.65
N ILE A 461 -35.71 -31.15 40.72
CA ILE A 461 -36.21 -31.39 42.07
C ILE A 461 -35.57 -30.38 43.01
N LEU A 462 -36.39 -29.79 43.88
CA LEU A 462 -35.97 -28.82 44.89
C LEU A 462 -36.16 -29.42 46.29
N ASN A 463 -35.19 -29.23 47.18
CA ASN A 463 -35.23 -29.66 48.59
C ASN A 463 -35.62 -31.14 48.82
N ASP A 464 -35.16 -32.06 47.97
CA ASP A 464 -35.52 -33.49 48.03
C ASP A 464 -37.02 -33.76 48.01
N ASN A 465 -37.82 -32.84 47.47
CA ASN A 465 -39.26 -33.03 47.35
C ASN A 465 -39.59 -33.87 46.12
N TRP A 466 -39.37 -35.17 46.22
CA TRP A 466 -39.60 -36.15 45.15
C TRP A 466 -41.06 -36.26 44.68
N ALA A 467 -42.01 -35.69 45.43
CA ALA A 467 -43.41 -35.60 45.00
C ALA A 467 -43.62 -34.53 43.89
N ASN A 468 -42.76 -33.51 43.83
CA ASN A 468 -42.78 -32.46 42.79
C ASN A 468 -41.74 -32.78 41.71
N TYR A 469 -41.98 -33.89 41.01
CA TYR A 469 -41.07 -34.52 40.06
C TYR A 469 -41.14 -33.90 38.65
N ASN A 470 -40.81 -32.61 38.52
CA ASN A 470 -41.02 -31.88 37.27
C ASN A 470 -39.94 -32.24 36.23
N ALA A 471 -40.31 -32.94 35.16
CA ALA A 471 -39.37 -33.44 34.15
C ALA A 471 -39.35 -32.56 32.88
N VAL A 472 -38.16 -32.47 32.28
CA VAL A 472 -37.94 -31.83 30.97
C VAL A 472 -37.31 -32.82 30.00
N THR A 473 -37.51 -32.59 28.70
CA THR A 473 -36.95 -33.45 27.64
C THR A 473 -35.61 -32.90 27.18
N LEU A 474 -34.56 -33.70 27.32
CA LEU A 474 -33.19 -33.37 26.94
C LEU A 474 -33.01 -33.43 25.42
N GLU A 475 -32.28 -32.45 24.88
CA GLU A 475 -31.91 -32.40 23.47
C GLU A 475 -30.40 -32.69 23.33
N GLU A 476 -30.06 -33.56 22.38
CA GLU A 476 -28.68 -33.95 22.12
C GLU A 476 -27.95 -32.94 21.23
N GLY A 477 -26.68 -32.68 21.53
CA GLY A 477 -25.78 -31.90 20.68
C GLY A 477 -25.92 -30.38 20.77
N LYS A 478 -26.85 -29.87 21.60
CA LYS A 478 -27.05 -28.44 21.83
C LYS A 478 -27.37 -28.13 23.29
N TRP A 479 -27.06 -26.89 23.69
CA TRP A 479 -27.52 -26.35 24.95
C TRP A 479 -29.00 -25.95 24.84
N THR A 480 -29.78 -26.37 25.81
CA THR A 480 -31.19 -26.01 25.93
C THR A 480 -31.45 -25.49 27.33
N GLU A 481 -32.01 -24.29 27.41
CA GLU A 481 -32.47 -23.71 28.68
C GLU A 481 -33.90 -24.13 28.97
N TYR A 482 -34.11 -24.58 30.20
CA TYR A 482 -35.41 -24.98 30.71
C TYR A 482 -35.84 -24.03 31.82
N GLN A 483 -37.13 -23.71 31.82
CA GLN A 483 -37.75 -22.89 32.86
C GLN A 483 -39.01 -23.61 33.35
N ILE A 484 -39.04 -23.95 34.63
CA ILE A 484 -40.17 -24.63 35.26
C ILE A 484 -40.87 -23.62 36.18
N PRO A 485 -42.16 -23.32 35.96
CA PRO A 485 -42.92 -22.45 36.86
C PRO A 485 -42.86 -22.93 38.31
N LEU A 486 -42.64 -22.01 39.26
CA LEU A 486 -42.60 -22.36 40.68
C LEU A 486 -43.94 -22.88 41.21
N THR A 487 -45.04 -22.60 40.50
CA THR A 487 -46.36 -23.21 40.73
C THR A 487 -46.37 -24.73 40.55
N ALA A 488 -45.40 -25.30 39.82
CA ALA A 488 -45.19 -26.73 39.68
C ALA A 488 -44.54 -27.38 40.92
N TYR A 489 -44.17 -26.60 41.93
CA TYR A 489 -43.61 -27.07 43.20
C TYR A 489 -44.51 -26.74 44.41
N PRO A 490 -45.79 -27.16 44.41
CA PRO A 490 -46.81 -26.69 45.35
C PRO A 490 -46.54 -27.04 46.81
N THR A 491 -45.70 -28.05 47.07
CA THR A 491 -45.37 -28.53 48.41
C THR A 491 -43.93 -28.21 48.83
N THR A 492 -43.15 -27.53 47.99
CA THR A 492 -41.78 -27.12 48.30
C THR A 492 -41.78 -25.80 49.09
N ASN A 493 -41.06 -25.74 50.21
CA ASN A 493 -40.90 -24.50 50.96
C ASN A 493 -39.94 -23.54 50.23
N LEU A 494 -40.49 -22.61 49.45
CA LEU A 494 -39.74 -21.66 48.64
C LEU A 494 -38.98 -20.59 49.46
N ASN A 495 -39.27 -20.43 50.76
CA ASN A 495 -38.51 -19.52 51.62
C ASN A 495 -37.13 -20.08 52.02
N GLN A 496 -36.91 -21.38 51.81
CA GLN A 496 -35.74 -22.10 52.33
C GLN A 496 -35.23 -23.14 51.33
N ILE A 497 -34.79 -22.70 50.16
CA ILE A 497 -34.08 -23.58 49.22
C ILE A 497 -32.67 -23.85 49.74
N VAL A 498 -32.37 -25.11 50.00
CA VAL A 498 -31.07 -25.60 50.51
C VAL A 498 -30.45 -26.67 49.60
N ARG A 499 -31.21 -27.14 48.60
CA ARG A 499 -30.80 -28.21 47.70
C ARG A 499 -31.54 -28.15 46.36
N PHE A 500 -30.86 -28.53 45.29
CA PHE A 500 -31.49 -28.94 44.03
C PHE A 500 -30.92 -30.26 43.53
N ALA A 501 -31.66 -30.96 42.68
CA ALA A 501 -31.19 -32.13 41.95
C ALA A 501 -31.77 -32.17 40.54
N LEU A 502 -30.95 -32.61 39.59
CA LEU A 502 -31.34 -32.91 38.21
C LEU A 502 -31.07 -34.40 37.97
N LYS A 503 -32.12 -35.22 37.98
CA LYS A 503 -32.07 -36.69 37.86
C LYS A 503 -32.42 -37.11 36.44
N VAL A 504 -31.60 -37.97 35.84
CA VAL A 504 -31.80 -38.43 34.45
C VAL A 504 -32.51 -39.79 34.45
N GLU A 505 -33.54 -39.94 33.63
CA GLU A 505 -34.29 -41.20 33.49
C GLU A 505 -33.71 -42.11 32.40
N GLY A 506 -33.67 -43.41 32.68
CA GLY A 506 -33.50 -44.44 31.64
C GLY A 506 -32.09 -44.57 31.05
N VAL A 507 -31.07 -43.96 31.66
CA VAL A 507 -29.68 -43.99 31.18
C VAL A 507 -28.81 -44.94 31.98
N ASN A 508 -27.93 -45.67 31.28
CA ASN A 508 -26.88 -46.47 31.89
C ASN A 508 -25.51 -45.75 31.91
N SER A 509 -25.24 -44.85 30.95
CA SER A 509 -24.03 -44.01 30.86
C SER A 509 -24.13 -43.06 29.65
N SER A 510 -24.29 -41.75 29.90
CA SER A 510 -24.19 -40.67 28.91
C SER A 510 -23.73 -39.38 29.60
N VAL A 511 -22.81 -38.64 28.98
CA VAL A 511 -22.30 -37.37 29.51
C VAL A 511 -23.31 -36.26 29.26
N ILE A 512 -23.63 -35.50 30.31
CA ILE A 512 -24.49 -34.33 30.27
C ILE A 512 -23.77 -33.18 30.98
N TYR A 513 -23.98 -31.96 30.52
CA TYR A 513 -23.48 -30.76 31.16
C TYR A 513 -24.65 -29.93 31.68
N ALA A 514 -24.50 -29.35 32.88
CA ALA A 514 -25.50 -28.47 33.48
C ALA A 514 -24.87 -27.13 33.84
N ASP A 515 -25.58 -26.05 33.55
CA ASP A 515 -25.08 -24.69 33.75
C ASP A 515 -26.24 -23.72 34.03
N ARG A 516 -25.93 -22.53 34.56
CA ARG A 516 -26.89 -21.47 34.87
C ARG A 516 -28.13 -21.97 35.62
N VAL A 517 -27.92 -22.68 36.72
CA VAL A 517 -28.99 -23.24 37.57
C VAL A 517 -29.39 -22.24 38.63
N GLY A 518 -30.68 -21.92 38.74
CA GLY A 518 -31.15 -20.93 39.71
C GLY A 518 -32.59 -20.53 39.51
N PHE A 519 -32.92 -19.31 39.92
CA PHE A 519 -34.26 -18.76 39.86
C PHE A 519 -34.25 -17.36 39.28
N GLY A 520 -35.33 -17.04 38.57
CA GLY A 520 -35.52 -15.73 38.00
C GLY A 520 -36.99 -15.38 37.85
N ALA A 521 -37.22 -14.20 37.27
CA ALA A 521 -38.46 -13.96 36.56
C ALA A 521 -38.63 -15.05 35.51
N ALA A 522 -39.88 -15.42 35.22
CA ALA A 522 -40.15 -16.19 34.02
C ALA A 522 -39.49 -15.41 32.87
N GLY A 523 -38.73 -16.11 32.03
CA GLY A 523 -38.39 -15.56 30.73
C GLY A 523 -39.68 -15.06 30.08
N PRO A 524 -39.59 -14.08 29.17
CA PRO A 524 -40.77 -13.73 28.38
C PRO A 524 -41.41 -15.04 27.87
N PRO A 525 -42.73 -15.23 28.05
CA PRO A 525 -43.40 -16.41 27.52
C PRO A 525 -42.98 -16.61 26.06
N PRO A 526 -42.80 -17.87 25.60
CA PRO A 526 -42.56 -18.15 24.19
C PRO A 526 -43.61 -17.41 23.36
N LEU A 527 -43.21 -16.87 22.22
CA LEU A 527 -44.16 -16.22 21.33
C LEU A 527 -45.12 -17.29 20.80
N ASP A 528 -46.42 -17.01 20.83
CA ASP A 528 -47.44 -17.90 20.27
C ASP A 528 -47.29 -18.06 18.76
N TYR A 529 -46.66 -17.08 18.10
CA TYR A 529 -46.36 -17.12 16.68
C TYR A 529 -45.05 -16.41 16.35
N TYR A 530 -44.09 -17.15 15.81
CA TYR A 530 -42.79 -16.62 15.43
C TYR A 530 -42.77 -16.10 13.98
N LEU A 531 -42.19 -14.91 13.80
CA LEU A 531 -41.71 -14.40 12.51
C LEU A 531 -40.24 -14.81 12.34
N PHE A 532 -39.44 -14.65 13.38
CA PHE A 532 -38.02 -14.99 13.42
C PHE A 532 -37.63 -15.57 14.79
N ASP A 533 -36.97 -16.73 14.77
CA ASP A 533 -36.30 -17.39 15.90
C ASP A 533 -35.20 -18.30 15.31
N ASP A 534 -33.95 -17.83 15.40
CA ASP A 534 -32.75 -18.30 14.69
C ASP A 534 -32.83 -18.34 13.14
N ALA A 535 -34.04 -18.32 12.60
CA ALA A 535 -34.39 -18.31 11.19
C ALA A 535 -35.81 -17.76 11.04
N LEU A 536 -36.15 -17.27 9.84
CA LEU A 536 -37.52 -16.91 9.52
C LEU A 536 -38.44 -18.13 9.56
N LYS A 537 -39.62 -17.96 10.15
CA LYS A 537 -40.62 -19.03 10.34
C LYS A 537 -41.89 -18.74 9.55
N ASN A 538 -42.80 -19.72 9.49
CA ASN A 538 -44.19 -19.54 9.03
C ASN A 538 -44.31 -18.77 7.69
N ASP A 539 -43.51 -19.20 6.70
CA ASP A 539 -43.45 -18.66 5.33
C ASP A 539 -42.97 -17.20 5.19
N TRP A 540 -42.45 -16.61 6.26
CA TRP A 540 -41.76 -15.32 6.18
C TRP A 540 -40.42 -15.47 5.46
N GLN A 541 -40.10 -14.47 4.63
CA GLN A 541 -38.93 -14.44 3.77
C GLN A 541 -38.28 -13.06 3.86
N GLN A 542 -36.95 -13.04 3.71
CA GLN A 542 -36.19 -11.81 3.62
C GLN A 542 -36.44 -11.15 2.25
N TRP A 543 -36.86 -9.88 2.25
CA TRP A 543 -36.96 -9.05 1.05
C TRP A 543 -35.89 -7.94 1.08
N ASP A 544 -35.74 -7.24 -0.04
CA ASP A 544 -34.56 -6.40 -0.27
C ASP A 544 -34.45 -5.17 0.64
N GLY A 545 -35.57 -4.62 1.11
CA GLY A 545 -35.54 -3.38 1.91
C GLY A 545 -34.83 -2.23 1.18
N TRP A 546 -34.40 -1.20 1.91
CA TRP A 546 -33.64 -0.07 1.37
C TRP A 546 -32.85 0.65 2.47
N GLY A 547 -31.88 1.50 2.13
CA GLY A 547 -31.17 2.31 3.12
C GLY A 547 -30.42 1.47 4.19
N VAL A 548 -29.96 0.28 3.80
CA VAL A 548 -29.18 -0.64 4.61
C VAL A 548 -27.93 -1.07 3.85
N THR A 549 -26.76 -1.04 4.49
CA THR A 549 -25.52 -1.62 3.96
C THR A 549 -25.38 -3.09 4.33
N SER A 550 -26.10 -3.56 5.35
CA SER A 550 -26.18 -4.96 5.72
C SER A 550 -27.56 -5.31 6.29
N LYS A 551 -28.06 -6.49 5.92
CA LYS A 551 -29.30 -7.13 6.42
C LYS A 551 -29.06 -8.63 6.54
N ASP A 552 -28.27 -9.02 7.52
CA ASP A 552 -27.82 -10.40 7.71
C ASP A 552 -28.73 -11.14 8.69
N PHE A 553 -29.54 -12.06 8.18
CA PHE A 553 -30.46 -12.90 8.95
C PHE A 553 -29.79 -14.19 9.48
N ALA A 554 -28.53 -14.43 9.12
CA ALA A 554 -27.72 -15.56 9.58
C ALA A 554 -26.57 -15.10 10.49
N ASN A 555 -26.66 -13.88 11.02
CA ASN A 555 -25.65 -13.26 11.86
C ASN A 555 -25.54 -13.96 13.22
N GLU A 556 -24.31 -14.16 13.68
CA GLU A 556 -23.97 -14.82 14.95
C GLU A 556 -23.43 -13.85 16.01
N GLU A 557 -23.32 -12.56 15.70
CA GLU A 557 -22.90 -11.53 16.64
C GLU A 557 -24.10 -10.98 17.40
N GLU A 558 -23.93 -10.58 18.68
CA GLU A 558 -25.02 -9.98 19.48
C GLU A 558 -26.34 -10.76 19.30
N VAL A 559 -26.37 -11.98 19.82
CA VAL A 559 -27.54 -12.87 19.79
C VAL A 559 -28.22 -12.81 21.15
N PHE A 560 -29.55 -12.62 21.18
CA PHE A 560 -30.28 -12.61 22.45
C PHE A 560 -30.57 -14.03 22.92
N LYS A 561 -31.01 -14.88 22.00
CA LYS A 561 -31.36 -16.28 22.27
C LYS A 561 -31.04 -17.15 21.05
N GLY A 562 -30.58 -18.37 21.30
CA GLY A 562 -30.20 -19.30 20.24
C GLY A 562 -28.81 -18.99 19.67
N THR A 563 -28.68 -19.13 18.36
CA THR A 563 -27.41 -18.99 17.64
C THR A 563 -27.40 -17.86 16.62
N LYS A 564 -28.56 -17.28 16.28
CA LYS A 564 -28.68 -16.27 15.22
C LYS A 564 -29.58 -15.11 15.63
N SER A 565 -29.14 -13.90 15.32
CA SER A 565 -29.95 -12.68 15.34
C SER A 565 -29.90 -12.00 13.97
N ILE A 566 -30.86 -11.12 13.68
CA ILE A 566 -30.85 -10.31 12.47
C ILE A 566 -29.99 -9.07 12.71
N LYS A 567 -28.87 -8.94 11.98
CA LYS A 567 -28.04 -7.72 11.97
C LYS A 567 -28.49 -6.78 10.86
N ALA A 568 -28.90 -5.57 11.24
CA ALA A 568 -29.23 -4.50 10.32
C ALA A 568 -28.26 -3.33 10.50
N VAL A 569 -27.60 -2.91 9.41
CA VAL A 569 -26.75 -1.71 9.38
C VAL A 569 -27.41 -0.70 8.46
N TYR A 570 -28.05 0.30 9.06
CA TYR A 570 -28.74 1.37 8.35
C TYR A 570 -27.76 2.48 7.96
N ASN A 571 -27.83 2.92 6.71
CA ASN A 571 -27.09 4.08 6.18
C ASN A 571 -28.02 5.22 5.76
N ASP A 572 -29.31 5.12 6.07
CA ASP A 572 -30.34 6.12 5.84
C ASP A 572 -31.21 6.27 7.10
N GLN A 573 -31.65 7.49 7.41
CA GLN A 573 -32.47 7.77 8.60
C GLN A 573 -33.79 6.99 8.58
N TYR A 574 -34.33 6.67 7.40
CA TYR A 574 -35.57 5.92 7.17
C TYR A 574 -35.34 4.64 6.36
N GLY A 575 -34.10 4.14 6.32
CA GLY A 575 -33.78 2.83 5.76
C GLY A 575 -34.56 1.73 6.48
N ALA A 576 -34.87 0.64 5.77
CA ALA A 576 -35.70 -0.44 6.26
C ALA A 576 -35.12 -1.81 5.92
N ILE A 577 -35.15 -2.72 6.90
CA ILE A 577 -35.19 -4.15 6.59
C ILE A 577 -36.64 -4.56 6.36
N GLN A 578 -36.85 -5.45 5.39
CA GLN A 578 -38.17 -5.88 4.98
C GLN A 578 -38.25 -7.40 5.02
N ILE A 579 -39.32 -7.88 5.66
CA ILE A 579 -39.66 -9.29 5.76
C ILE A 579 -41.05 -9.44 5.14
N GLY A 580 -41.19 -10.30 4.15
CA GLY A 580 -42.46 -10.48 3.45
C GLY A 580 -42.90 -11.93 3.39
N ARG A 581 -44.16 -12.15 3.03
CA ARG A 581 -44.75 -13.46 2.82
C ARG A 581 -45.77 -13.41 1.68
N GLY A 582 -45.86 -14.50 0.91
CA GLY A 582 -46.72 -14.56 -0.28
C GLY A 582 -48.23 -14.67 0.02
N THR A 583 -48.59 -15.26 1.17
CA THR A 583 -49.99 -15.38 1.62
C THR A 583 -50.22 -14.43 2.77
N ALA A 584 -51.25 -13.59 2.75
CA ALA A 584 -51.51 -12.64 3.84
C ALA A 584 -51.82 -13.34 5.18
N PHE A 585 -51.40 -12.71 6.29
CA PHE A 585 -51.54 -13.20 7.66
C PHE A 585 -52.49 -12.33 8.48
N ASP A 586 -53.38 -12.96 9.24
CA ASP A 586 -54.26 -12.24 10.16
C ASP A 586 -53.62 -12.17 11.56
N MET A 587 -53.19 -10.98 11.97
CA MET A 587 -52.62 -10.72 13.30
C MET A 587 -53.69 -10.42 14.35
N THR A 588 -54.97 -10.25 13.98
CA THR A 588 -56.02 -9.77 14.90
C THR A 588 -56.38 -10.77 16.01
N GLY A 589 -55.98 -12.03 15.87
CA GLY A 589 -56.10 -13.05 16.91
C GLY A 589 -55.11 -12.90 18.06
N TYR A 590 -54.08 -12.05 17.91
CA TYR A 590 -53.01 -11.85 18.88
C TYR A 590 -53.16 -10.51 19.60
N THR A 591 -52.64 -10.42 20.83
CA THR A 591 -52.72 -9.19 21.62
C THR A 591 -51.53 -8.26 21.38
N THR A 592 -50.32 -8.81 21.20
CA THR A 592 -49.08 -8.02 21.20
C THR A 592 -48.09 -8.53 20.16
N LEU A 593 -47.53 -7.63 19.35
CA LEU A 593 -46.32 -7.87 18.57
C LEU A 593 -45.11 -7.61 19.47
N THR A 594 -44.19 -8.56 19.57
CA THR A 594 -42.99 -8.48 20.40
C THR A 594 -41.75 -8.78 19.58
N PHE A 595 -40.66 -8.06 19.86
CA PHE A 595 -39.31 -8.44 19.45
C PHE A 595 -38.25 -7.98 20.43
N ARG A 596 -37.10 -8.64 20.42
CA ARG A 596 -35.90 -8.24 21.14
C ARG A 596 -35.03 -7.41 20.23
N VAL A 597 -34.48 -6.32 20.76
CA VAL A 597 -33.59 -5.44 20.01
C VAL A 597 -32.41 -5.01 20.87
N TYR A 598 -31.21 -5.09 20.30
CA TYR A 598 -30.01 -4.51 20.85
C TYR A 598 -29.67 -3.21 20.13
N ALA A 599 -29.45 -2.14 20.89
CA ALA A 599 -28.91 -0.89 20.39
C ALA A 599 -27.69 -0.43 21.19
N SER A 600 -26.66 0.06 20.51
CA SER A 600 -25.46 0.61 21.17
C SER A 600 -25.72 1.95 21.88
N ALA A 601 -26.81 2.64 21.52
CA ALA A 601 -27.31 3.84 22.17
C ALA A 601 -28.83 3.88 22.11
N ALA A 602 -29.47 4.58 23.05
CA ALA A 602 -30.90 4.78 23.03
C ALA A 602 -31.33 5.56 21.77
N GLN A 603 -32.37 5.09 21.09
CA GLN A 603 -32.84 5.66 19.83
C GLN A 603 -34.31 5.31 19.55
N GLN A 604 -34.83 5.69 18.39
CA GLN A 604 -36.18 5.36 17.95
C GLN A 604 -36.17 4.49 16.69
N LEU A 605 -37.11 3.55 16.61
CA LEU A 605 -37.39 2.73 15.45
C LEU A 605 -38.82 2.95 14.96
N ILE A 606 -39.08 2.49 13.74
CA ILE A 606 -40.43 2.43 13.19
C ILE A 606 -40.75 1.00 12.77
N VAL A 607 -41.93 0.52 13.15
CA VAL A 607 -42.53 -0.70 12.60
C VAL A 607 -43.65 -0.33 11.64
N GLN A 608 -43.64 -0.90 10.44
CA GLN A 608 -44.65 -0.64 9.41
C GLN A 608 -45.16 -1.95 8.81
N LEU A 609 -46.49 -2.07 8.67
CA LEU A 609 -47.16 -3.19 8.03
C LEU A 609 -47.59 -2.80 6.61
N ASN A 610 -47.39 -3.66 5.59
CA ASN A 610 -47.91 -3.48 4.22
C ASN A 610 -47.71 -2.10 3.56
N ASN A 611 -46.59 -1.41 3.84
CA ASN A 611 -46.37 -0.03 3.38
C ASN A 611 -47.44 0.99 3.85
N ASP A 612 -48.06 0.74 4.98
CA ASP A 612 -49.11 1.58 5.57
C ASP A 612 -48.52 2.61 6.55
N SER A 613 -49.30 3.06 7.53
CA SER A 613 -48.90 4.08 8.50
C SER A 613 -47.88 3.55 9.53
N ASP A 614 -46.94 4.42 9.90
CA ASP A 614 -45.79 4.10 10.76
C ASP A 614 -46.18 3.92 12.24
N ASN A 615 -45.51 2.99 12.94
CA ASN A 615 -45.58 2.81 14.39
C ASN A 615 -44.24 3.12 15.03
N TYR A 616 -44.14 4.20 15.80
CA TYR A 616 -42.89 4.69 16.39
C TYR A 616 -42.60 4.04 17.76
N LEU A 617 -41.34 3.66 17.98
CA LEU A 617 -40.92 2.87 19.15
C LEU A 617 -39.61 3.40 19.70
N ASN A 618 -39.60 3.77 20.98
CA ASN A 618 -38.36 4.12 21.66
C ASN A 618 -37.66 2.86 22.15
N ILE A 619 -36.36 2.76 21.89
CA ILE A 619 -35.53 1.64 22.31
C ILE A 619 -34.39 2.15 23.19
N PRO A 620 -34.18 1.58 24.38
CA PRO A 620 -33.07 1.93 25.25
C PRO A 620 -31.74 1.38 24.70
N GLN A 621 -30.64 1.80 25.31
CA GLN A 621 -29.33 1.18 25.09
C GLN A 621 -29.30 -0.24 25.66
N GLY A 622 -28.64 -1.16 24.95
CA GLY A 622 -28.54 -2.57 25.29
C GLY A 622 -29.70 -3.41 24.74
N TRP A 623 -29.76 -4.66 25.17
CA TRP A 623 -30.88 -5.55 24.85
C TRP A 623 -32.16 -5.12 25.57
N SER A 624 -33.26 -5.05 24.83
CA SER A 624 -34.57 -4.71 25.36
C SER A 624 -35.69 -5.49 24.69
N GLU A 625 -36.80 -5.73 25.40
CA GLU A 625 -38.06 -6.14 24.77
C GLU A 625 -38.76 -4.90 24.25
N VAL A 626 -39.23 -4.96 23.01
CA VAL A 626 -40.15 -3.99 22.45
C VAL A 626 -41.47 -4.70 22.17
N SER A 627 -42.55 -4.12 22.69
CA SER A 627 -43.89 -4.70 22.60
C SER A 627 -44.88 -3.64 22.10
N LEU A 628 -45.65 -3.99 21.06
CA LEU A 628 -46.70 -3.15 20.50
C LEU A 628 -48.04 -3.87 20.63
N PRO A 629 -49.03 -3.27 21.31
CA PRO A 629 -50.37 -3.84 21.32
C PRO A 629 -50.95 -3.83 19.91
N VAL A 630 -51.30 -5.01 19.39
CA VAL A 630 -51.85 -5.20 18.05
C VAL A 630 -53.09 -4.34 17.87
N ALA A 631 -53.95 -4.24 18.89
CA ALA A 631 -55.16 -3.41 18.86
C ALA A 631 -54.89 -1.93 18.50
N THR A 632 -53.72 -1.40 18.89
CA THR A 632 -53.35 0.00 18.69
C THR A 632 -52.37 0.23 17.54
N MET A 633 -51.85 -0.83 16.92
CA MET A 633 -50.92 -0.69 15.80
C MET A 633 -51.60 -0.03 14.60
N ASN A 634 -50.90 0.90 13.97
CA ASN A 634 -51.26 1.47 12.69
C ASN A 634 -51.13 0.43 11.56
N GLY A 635 -52.02 0.54 10.58
CA GLY A 635 -52.07 -0.31 9.39
C GLY A 635 -53.08 -1.46 9.44
N ASN A 636 -53.28 -2.11 8.28
CA ASN A 636 -54.16 -3.27 8.15
C ASN A 636 -53.56 -4.52 8.83
N LYS A 637 -54.22 -5.00 9.90
CA LYS A 637 -53.77 -6.10 10.75
C LYS A 637 -54.37 -7.46 10.38
N SER A 638 -55.46 -7.49 9.59
CA SER A 638 -56.14 -8.73 9.23
C SER A 638 -55.58 -9.40 7.98
N ALA A 639 -54.69 -8.71 7.26
CA ALA A 639 -54.08 -9.22 6.04
C ALA A 639 -52.65 -8.69 5.86
N VAL A 640 -51.73 -9.08 6.73
CA VAL A 640 -50.32 -8.67 6.71
C VAL A 640 -49.51 -9.56 5.78
N SER A 641 -48.94 -8.98 4.73
CA SER A 641 -48.01 -9.62 3.81
C SER A 641 -46.59 -9.07 3.92
N GLU A 642 -46.41 -7.89 4.50
CA GLU A 642 -45.11 -7.24 4.70
C GLU A 642 -44.95 -6.71 6.11
N PHE A 643 -43.77 -6.94 6.67
CA PHE A 643 -43.30 -6.39 7.93
C PHE A 643 -41.99 -5.64 7.70
N ARG A 644 -41.94 -4.37 8.08
CA ARG A 644 -40.77 -3.51 7.92
C ARG A 644 -40.34 -2.98 9.27
N ILE A 645 -39.04 -3.09 9.53
CA ILE A 645 -38.40 -2.39 10.65
C ILE A 645 -37.52 -1.32 10.01
N LYS A 646 -37.87 -0.06 10.26
CA LYS A 646 -37.17 1.10 9.72
C LYS A 646 -36.39 1.79 10.82
N ASN A 647 -35.24 2.33 10.45
CA ASN A 647 -34.52 3.28 11.27
C ASN A 647 -35.36 4.56 11.47
N ASN A 648 -35.14 5.25 12.58
CA ASN A 648 -35.54 6.65 12.77
C ASN A 648 -34.48 7.44 13.54
N ASN A 649 -33.20 7.13 13.27
CA ASN A 649 -32.07 7.81 13.85
C ASN A 649 -31.27 8.53 12.75
N ALA A 650 -31.04 9.83 12.96
CA ALA A 650 -30.26 10.65 12.03
C ALA A 650 -28.74 10.40 12.15
N ASN A 651 -28.27 9.80 13.25
CA ASN A 651 -26.86 9.49 13.46
C ASN A 651 -26.48 8.16 12.79
N LEU A 652 -25.88 8.26 11.61
CA LEU A 652 -25.58 7.13 10.72
C LEU A 652 -24.06 6.87 10.64
N PRO A 653 -23.63 5.61 10.35
CA PRO A 653 -24.47 4.42 10.24
C PRO A 653 -24.99 3.96 11.61
N THR A 654 -26.19 3.38 11.61
CA THR A 654 -26.80 2.80 12.81
C THR A 654 -26.82 1.28 12.69
N THR A 655 -26.23 0.56 13.65
CA THR A 655 -26.28 -0.91 13.70
C THR A 655 -27.26 -1.36 14.78
N LEU A 656 -28.13 -2.30 14.44
CA LEU A 656 -29.12 -2.90 15.31
C LEU A 656 -29.15 -4.40 15.12
N TYR A 657 -29.43 -5.12 16.21
CA TYR A 657 -29.63 -6.56 16.19
C TYR A 657 -31.03 -6.88 16.68
N PHE A 658 -31.73 -7.76 15.97
CA PHE A 658 -33.10 -8.17 16.29
C PHE A 658 -33.18 -9.67 16.50
N ASP A 659 -33.96 -10.07 17.49
CA ASP A 659 -34.14 -11.48 17.83
C ASP A 659 -35.56 -11.70 18.39
N GLU A 660 -36.02 -12.96 18.45
CA GLU A 660 -37.34 -13.34 18.97
C GLU A 660 -38.48 -12.43 18.42
N ILE A 661 -38.59 -12.29 17.10
CA ILE A 661 -39.65 -11.47 16.48
C ILE A 661 -40.91 -12.33 16.33
N GLY A 662 -42.04 -11.87 16.88
CA GLY A 662 -43.27 -12.67 16.88
C GLY A 662 -44.46 -12.01 17.59
N LEU A 663 -45.50 -12.80 17.84
CA LEU A 663 -46.75 -12.37 18.45
C LEU A 663 -47.07 -13.17 19.71
N LYS A 664 -47.72 -12.51 20.67
CA LYS A 664 -48.25 -13.09 21.91
C LYS A 664 -49.78 -12.97 21.96
N ASN A 665 -50.43 -13.94 22.60
CA ASN A 665 -51.84 -13.95 22.96
C ASN A 665 -52.06 -13.44 24.38
#